data_AF-A0A2K2CJ13-F1
#
_entry.id   AF-A0A2K2CJ13-F1
#
_cell.length_a   1.000
_cell.length_b   1.000
_cell.length_c   1.000
_cell.angle_alpha   90.00
_cell.angle_beta   90.00
_cell.angle_gamma   90.00
#
_symmetry.space_group_name_H-M   'P 1'
#
loop_
_entity.id
_entity.type
_entity.pdbx_description
1 polymer ?
#
loop_
_entity_poly.entity_id
_entity_poly.type
_entity_poly.pdbx_seq_one_letter_code
_entity_poly.pdbx_strand_id
1 'polypeptide(L)'
;MVLFASTPSTKAKLGTIVAALELSLIVTILAAPVALPGCPEACGNITVPYPFGIRQGCSRPGFNLTCDETRHPPKLFLGHGVEVDAISLADGTMRVQSKIVIVTTRDFNGSWSSGIMPNATISVSTEHNVFAVLRSNVIAHLAPSYNVSEQLYNSTCAALCDDYIYWTGTVWAWDRDAPCSGVACCHTTIASGLPAYGVQFKDFSQKSYPVSDEVAFREDTPFSFAAAIVDSNWFSGNVGLMFNNTYNNVHHGEVTVVPTVLDWWLEPRRDDDILFLDPNISIWRCISLNSVVNFVNNDVRKVQSRCSCLDGYEGNPYIVNGCQDIDECQQPDVYSCVHGTCINMPGTYRCLSKKSIISLPGLITVIAISAGLGLLFSVLGAAKITKKLKQQRAKKLRQKFFKKNHGLLLQQLISSNKDIAERTRIFSWEELEQATNKFDNNRILGGGGHGTVYKGILSDQRVVAIKKAKIVVQRKIDQFINEVVILSQTNHRNVVKLFGCCLETEVPLLVYEFISNGTLSFHLHGQSENPLTWTDRLRIALETARAIVYLHSAASISVYHRDIKCANILLADTLTAKVSDFGASRSIAIDETGILTAVQGTYGYLDPEYYYTSRLTEKSDVYSFGVILAELVTRVTPVFSSHSSEG
;
A
#
# COMPACT_ATOMS: atom_id res chain seq x y z
N MET A 1 7.57 -114.06 -17.33
CA MET A 1 8.31 -113.85 -18.60
C MET A 1 8.87 -112.44 -18.54
N VAL A 2 10.11 -112.27 -18.04
CA VAL A 2 11.33 -112.04 -18.86
C VAL A 2 11.24 -110.67 -19.57
N LEU A 3 12.15 -109.69 -19.48
CA LEU A 3 13.41 -109.43 -18.77
C LEU A 3 13.69 -107.90 -18.89
N PHE A 4 14.26 -107.33 -17.83
CA PHE A 4 15.30 -106.29 -17.70
C PHE A 4 15.80 -105.41 -18.88
N ALA A 5 15.99 -104.10 -18.61
CA ALA A 5 17.27 -103.34 -18.65
C ALA A 5 17.00 -101.81 -18.54
N SER A 6 17.19 -101.15 -17.39
CA SER A 6 18.43 -100.54 -16.85
C SER A 6 18.81 -99.14 -17.41
N THR A 7 18.32 -98.11 -16.71
CA THR A 7 18.96 -96.85 -16.20
C THR A 7 20.34 -96.40 -16.71
N PRO A 8 20.63 -95.07 -16.70
CA PRO A 8 21.22 -94.40 -15.52
C PRO A 8 20.61 -92.98 -15.32
N SER A 9 20.76 -92.24 -14.22
CA SER A 9 21.40 -92.42 -12.93
C SER A 9 21.01 -91.19 -12.08
N THR A 10 20.46 -91.47 -10.90
CA THR A 10 20.88 -90.95 -9.56
C THR A 10 20.89 -89.42 -9.36
N LYS A 11 19.86 -88.85 -8.72
CA LYS A 11 19.63 -88.74 -7.25
C LYS A 11 20.78 -88.02 -6.51
N ALA A 12 20.47 -86.97 -5.75
CA ALA A 12 20.32 -87.09 -4.29
C ALA A 12 19.87 -85.78 -3.64
N LYS A 13 18.95 -85.92 -2.69
CA LYS A 13 18.60 -84.95 -1.65
C LYS A 13 19.76 -84.82 -0.65
N LEU A 14 19.99 -83.64 -0.10
CA LEU A 14 20.23 -83.45 1.34
C LEU A 14 19.97 -81.99 1.72
N GLY A 15 19.38 -81.76 2.89
CA GLY A 15 18.91 -80.46 3.34
C GLY A 15 19.89 -79.68 4.22
N THR A 16 19.35 -78.52 4.64
CA THR A 16 19.68 -77.68 5.81
C THR A 16 20.91 -76.76 5.80
N ILE A 17 20.60 -75.49 6.11
CA ILE A 17 21.44 -74.40 6.67
C ILE A 17 22.24 -73.57 5.65
N VAL A 18 21.68 -72.42 5.25
CA VAL A 18 22.33 -71.10 5.37
C VAL A 18 21.23 -70.06 5.64
N ALA A 19 21.10 -69.68 6.91
CA ALA A 19 20.62 -68.35 7.28
C ALA A 19 21.75 -67.34 7.00
N ALA A 20 21.38 -66.07 6.83
CA ALA A 20 22.23 -64.90 6.62
C ALA A 20 22.52 -64.54 5.14
N LEU A 21 21.69 -63.63 4.61
CA LEU A 21 22.11 -62.35 4.01
C LEU A 21 20.84 -61.61 3.53
N GLU A 22 19.93 -61.31 4.46
CA GLU A 22 19.16 -60.08 4.32
C GLU A 22 20.05 -58.97 4.86
N LEU A 23 20.71 -58.23 3.96
CA LEU A 23 21.10 -56.87 4.31
C LEU A 23 19.78 -56.09 4.48
N SER A 24 19.22 -56.16 5.69
CA SER A 24 18.39 -55.09 6.20
C SER A 24 19.32 -53.88 6.29
N LEU A 25 19.44 -53.12 5.20
CA LEU A 25 19.80 -51.71 5.29
C LEU A 25 18.64 -51.09 6.05
N ILE A 26 18.73 -51.13 7.38
CA ILE A 26 18.09 -50.13 8.21
C ILE A 26 18.81 -48.85 7.79
N VAL A 27 18.26 -48.19 6.76
CA VAL A 27 18.48 -46.76 6.59
C VAL A 27 17.80 -46.18 7.82
N THR A 28 18.58 -46.04 8.89
CA THR A 28 18.24 -45.07 9.92
C THR A 28 18.06 -43.78 9.16
N ILE A 29 16.81 -43.32 9.05
CA ILE A 29 16.50 -41.97 8.60
C ILE A 29 17.23 -41.08 9.60
N LEU A 30 18.46 -40.73 9.26
CA LEU A 30 19.27 -39.81 10.04
C LEU A 30 18.60 -38.48 9.83
N ALA A 31 17.86 -38.03 10.85
CA ALA A 31 17.32 -36.68 10.88
C ALA A 31 18.43 -35.71 10.47
N ALA A 32 18.08 -34.72 9.65
CA ALA A 32 19.03 -33.74 9.17
C ALA A 32 19.83 -33.15 10.35
N PRO A 33 21.16 -33.04 10.23
CA PRO A 33 22.01 -32.62 11.34
C PRO A 33 21.61 -31.21 11.79
N VAL A 34 21.25 -31.08 13.06
CA VAL A 34 20.80 -29.81 13.64
C VAL A 34 21.99 -29.00 14.17
N ALA A 35 22.94 -29.67 14.83
CA ALA A 35 24.17 -29.08 15.37
C ALA A 35 25.43 -29.77 14.79
N LEU A 36 26.60 -29.21 15.08
CA LEU A 36 27.87 -29.84 14.72
C LEU A 36 28.06 -31.19 15.44
N PRO A 37 28.80 -32.15 14.85
CA PRO A 37 29.04 -33.46 15.47
C PRO A 37 29.62 -33.33 16.89
N GLY A 38 28.98 -33.98 17.87
CA GLY A 38 29.41 -33.95 19.27
C GLY A 38 28.93 -32.73 20.07
N CYS A 39 28.16 -31.82 19.46
CA CYS A 39 27.57 -30.67 20.12
C CYS A 39 26.14 -30.94 20.62
N PRO A 40 25.71 -30.33 21.73
CA PRO A 40 24.33 -30.42 22.19
C PRO A 40 23.36 -29.81 21.15
N GLU A 41 22.31 -30.54 20.82
CA GLU A 41 21.29 -30.13 19.83
C GLU A 41 20.10 -29.39 20.48
N ALA A 42 20.00 -29.40 21.81
CA ALA A 42 18.90 -28.77 22.54
C ALA A 42 19.31 -28.34 23.96
N CYS A 43 18.53 -27.41 24.51
CA CYS A 43 18.52 -27.02 25.91
C CYS A 43 17.08 -27.07 26.42
N GLY A 44 16.77 -28.03 27.29
CA GLY A 44 15.37 -28.31 27.67
C GLY A 44 14.55 -28.72 26.45
N ASN A 45 13.44 -28.00 26.18
CA ASN A 45 12.57 -28.26 25.03
C ASN A 45 12.94 -27.42 23.78
N ILE A 46 14.04 -26.67 23.84
CA ILE A 46 14.40 -25.73 22.77
C ILE A 46 15.55 -26.32 21.97
N THR A 47 15.29 -26.53 20.67
CA THR A 47 16.30 -26.94 19.70
C THR A 47 17.31 -25.81 19.48
N VAL A 48 18.60 -26.14 19.51
CA VAL A 48 19.71 -25.21 19.31
C VAL A 48 20.46 -25.57 18.02
N PRO A 49 20.04 -25.02 16.87
CA PRO A 49 20.67 -25.30 15.60
C PRO A 49 21.95 -24.48 15.41
N TYR A 50 22.95 -25.06 14.75
CA TYR A 50 24.10 -24.30 14.26
C TYR A 50 23.63 -23.21 13.26
N PRO A 51 24.12 -21.95 13.28
CA PRO A 51 25.37 -21.46 13.87
C PRO A 51 25.33 -21.19 15.38
N PHE A 52 24.17 -21.35 16.03
CA PHE A 52 24.06 -21.23 17.48
C PHE A 52 24.61 -22.46 18.21
N GLY A 53 25.08 -22.27 19.44
CA GLY A 53 25.64 -23.36 20.23
C GLY A 53 25.94 -22.97 21.67
N ILE A 54 25.95 -23.99 22.54
CA ILE A 54 26.05 -23.84 24.00
C ILE A 54 27.48 -24.06 24.51
N ARG A 55 28.18 -25.05 23.92
CA ARG A 55 29.54 -25.42 24.34
C ARG A 55 30.58 -24.68 23.52
N GLN A 56 31.77 -24.52 24.10
CA GLN A 56 32.91 -23.97 23.38
C GLN A 56 33.20 -24.80 22.11
N GLY A 57 33.31 -24.12 20.97
CA GLY A 57 33.52 -24.77 19.67
C GLY A 57 32.26 -25.28 18.96
N CYS A 58 31.07 -25.17 19.59
CA CYS A 58 29.80 -25.62 19.01
C CYS A 58 28.99 -24.51 18.33
N SER A 59 29.49 -23.27 18.36
CA SER A 59 28.82 -22.07 17.87
C SER A 59 29.78 -21.26 17.00
N ARG A 60 29.23 -20.44 16.10
CA ARG A 60 29.99 -19.39 15.43
C ARG A 60 30.26 -18.22 16.39
N PRO A 61 31.37 -17.48 16.18
CA PRO A 61 31.60 -16.22 16.90
C PRO A 61 30.39 -15.28 16.78
N GLY A 62 29.82 -14.87 17.92
CA GLY A 62 28.61 -14.03 17.97
C GLY A 62 27.29 -14.80 18.15
N PHE A 63 27.31 -16.13 18.04
CA PHE A 63 26.13 -17.01 18.15
C PHE A 63 26.18 -17.91 19.40
N ASN A 64 26.97 -17.53 20.40
CA ASN A 64 27.09 -18.29 21.65
C ASN A 64 25.83 -18.13 22.50
N LEU A 65 25.31 -19.25 23.01
CA LEU A 65 24.20 -19.31 23.95
C LEU A 65 24.64 -19.96 25.26
N THR A 66 23.88 -19.72 26.32
CA THR A 66 24.11 -20.32 27.64
C THR A 66 22.89 -21.13 28.03
N CYS A 67 23.07 -22.43 28.30
CA CYS A 67 22.02 -23.28 28.86
C CYS A 67 22.18 -23.34 30.38
N ASP A 68 21.19 -22.85 31.11
CA ASP A 68 21.12 -22.98 32.56
C ASP A 68 20.43 -24.30 32.92
N GLU A 69 21.23 -25.33 33.11
CA GLU A 69 20.77 -26.67 33.52
C GLU A 69 20.36 -26.74 35.00
N THR A 70 20.59 -25.69 35.79
CA THR A 70 20.18 -25.67 37.20
C THR A 70 18.67 -25.48 37.36
N ARG A 71 18.01 -24.91 36.34
CA ARG A 71 16.55 -24.71 36.31
C ARG A 71 15.84 -25.95 35.78
N HIS A 72 14.62 -26.17 36.24
CA HIS A 72 13.81 -27.33 35.87
C HIS A 72 12.44 -26.85 35.33
N PRO A 73 12.21 -26.89 34.00
CA PRO A 73 13.13 -27.36 32.95
C PRO A 73 14.33 -26.40 32.70
N PRO A 74 15.43 -26.89 32.09
CA PRO A 74 16.57 -26.05 31.71
C PRO A 74 16.14 -24.89 30.82
N LYS A 75 16.78 -23.73 31.01
CA LYS A 75 16.45 -22.50 30.26
C LYS A 75 17.63 -22.03 29.41
N LEU A 76 17.33 -21.59 28.20
CA LEU A 76 18.30 -21.12 27.23
C LEU A 76 18.40 -19.59 27.27
N PHE A 77 19.62 -19.05 27.26
CA PHE A 77 19.88 -17.63 27.36
C PHE A 77 20.81 -17.12 26.26
N LEU A 78 20.54 -15.91 25.78
CA LEU A 78 21.36 -15.15 24.87
C LEU A 78 22.05 -13.99 25.61
N GLY A 79 23.33 -13.77 25.32
CA GLY A 79 24.08 -12.60 25.79
C GLY A 79 24.04 -12.42 27.31
N HIS A 80 23.59 -11.25 27.77
CA HIS A 80 23.52 -10.89 29.20
C HIS A 80 22.29 -11.47 29.94
N GLY A 81 21.89 -12.70 29.61
CA GLY A 81 20.84 -13.43 30.34
C GLY A 81 19.42 -13.19 29.83
N VAL A 82 19.24 -12.99 28.52
CA VAL A 82 17.92 -12.86 27.89
C VAL A 82 17.42 -14.25 27.53
N GLU A 83 16.26 -14.64 28.03
CA GLU A 83 15.70 -15.97 27.79
C GLU A 83 15.29 -16.13 26.32
N VAL A 84 15.70 -17.23 25.70
CA VAL A 84 15.36 -17.62 24.34
C VAL A 84 14.21 -18.62 24.41
N ASP A 85 13.17 -18.41 23.60
CA ASP A 85 12.01 -19.31 23.53
C ASP A 85 12.09 -20.28 22.35
N ALA A 86 12.59 -19.80 21.20
CA ALA A 86 12.59 -20.55 19.95
C ALA A 86 13.61 -19.96 18.96
N ILE A 87 14.20 -20.83 18.14
CA ILE A 87 15.09 -20.48 17.04
C ILE A 87 14.55 -21.17 15.78
N SER A 88 14.20 -20.39 14.74
CA SER A 88 13.69 -20.90 13.46
C SER A 88 14.70 -20.65 12.35
N LEU A 89 15.40 -21.69 11.90
CA LEU A 89 16.31 -21.57 10.75
C LEU A 89 15.58 -21.22 9.46
N ALA A 90 14.37 -21.76 9.27
CA ALA A 90 13.57 -21.57 8.06
C ALA A 90 13.14 -20.10 7.91
N ASP A 91 12.64 -19.50 8.98
CA ASP A 91 12.24 -18.09 9.00
C ASP A 91 13.44 -17.15 9.17
N GLY A 92 14.55 -17.69 9.68
CA GLY A 92 15.73 -16.95 10.08
C GLY A 92 15.46 -16.00 11.24
N THR A 93 14.64 -16.43 12.20
CA THR A 93 14.18 -15.62 13.35
C THR A 93 14.40 -16.31 14.69
N MET A 94 14.73 -15.54 15.73
CA MET A 94 14.91 -16.02 17.11
C MET A 94 13.97 -15.27 18.03
N ARG A 95 13.11 -15.99 18.75
CA ARG A 95 12.17 -15.39 19.70
C ARG A 95 12.77 -15.39 21.10
N VAL A 96 12.74 -14.24 21.76
CA VAL A 96 13.30 -14.00 23.09
C VAL A 96 12.31 -13.30 24.01
N GLN A 97 12.53 -13.38 25.32
CA GLN A 97 11.75 -12.66 26.33
C GLN A 97 12.46 -11.36 26.72
N SER A 98 12.05 -10.25 26.11
CA SER A 98 12.61 -8.92 26.41
C SER A 98 11.86 -8.24 27.56
N LYS A 99 12.55 -7.34 28.27
CA LYS A 99 11.97 -6.62 29.40
C LYS A 99 11.14 -5.42 28.92
N ILE A 100 10.03 -5.17 29.61
CA ILE A 100 9.28 -3.91 29.46
C ILE A 100 10.07 -2.78 30.14
N VAL A 101 10.24 -1.65 29.45
CA VAL A 101 10.83 -0.44 30.01
C VAL A 101 9.74 0.31 30.77
N ILE A 102 9.86 0.31 32.10
CA ILE A 102 8.96 1.04 33.01
C ILE A 102 9.69 2.30 33.46
N VAL A 103 9.01 3.44 33.36
CA VAL A 103 9.54 4.76 33.69
C VAL A 103 8.62 5.44 34.69
N THR A 104 9.21 6.02 35.73
CA THR A 104 8.49 6.77 36.77
C THR A 104 8.70 8.29 36.69
N THR A 105 9.52 8.78 35.76
CA THR A 105 9.84 10.21 35.57
C THR A 105 9.14 10.81 34.36
N ARG A 106 8.64 12.06 34.46
CA ARG A 106 7.88 12.76 33.39
C ARG A 106 8.60 12.86 32.05
N ASP A 107 9.92 13.04 32.08
CA ASP A 107 10.78 12.96 30.91
C ASP A 107 11.81 11.87 31.17
N PHE A 108 12.04 11.01 30.18
CA PHE A 108 13.00 9.91 30.29
C PHE A 108 13.71 9.72 28.97
N ASN A 109 15.02 9.54 29.06
CA ASN A 109 15.89 9.15 27.98
C ASN A 109 16.70 7.95 28.49
N GLY A 110 16.31 6.76 28.07
CA GLY A 110 17.00 5.54 28.43
C GLY A 110 17.22 4.65 27.23
N SER A 111 17.73 3.46 27.47
CA SER A 111 17.98 2.48 26.41
C SER A 111 17.07 1.27 26.61
N TRP A 112 16.35 0.88 25.56
CA TRP A 112 15.86 -0.48 25.41
C TRP A 112 16.97 -1.30 24.74
N SER A 113 17.31 -2.43 25.34
CA SER A 113 18.20 -3.41 24.73
C SER A 113 17.52 -4.77 24.81
N SER A 114 17.67 -5.54 23.75
CA SER A 114 17.38 -6.98 23.73
C SER A 114 18.35 -7.78 24.62
N GLY A 115 19.22 -7.11 25.40
CA GLY A 115 20.35 -7.66 26.16
C GLY A 115 21.54 -8.08 25.29
N ILE A 116 21.57 -7.58 24.05
CA ILE A 116 22.56 -7.88 23.02
C ILE A 116 23.55 -6.72 22.90
N MET A 117 24.83 -7.04 22.75
CA MET A 117 25.90 -6.08 22.54
C MET A 117 25.73 -5.32 21.20
N PRO A 118 26.18 -4.06 21.10
CA PRO A 118 25.98 -3.21 19.92
C PRO A 118 26.61 -3.74 18.61
N ASN A 119 27.56 -4.67 18.70
CA ASN A 119 28.30 -5.24 17.57
C ASN A 119 27.85 -6.67 17.21
N ALA A 120 26.65 -7.08 17.60
CA ALA A 120 26.16 -8.42 17.33
C ALA A 120 25.62 -8.57 15.90
N THR A 121 25.76 -9.77 15.35
CA THR A 121 25.14 -10.25 14.10
C THR A 121 23.64 -10.51 14.25
N ILE A 122 23.00 -9.87 15.24
CA ILE A 122 21.62 -10.09 15.66
C ILE A 122 20.99 -8.72 15.93
N SER A 123 19.78 -8.49 15.41
CA SER A 123 19.01 -7.26 15.63
C SER A 123 17.54 -7.55 15.86
N VAL A 124 16.79 -6.56 16.36
CA VAL A 124 15.33 -6.64 16.39
C VAL A 124 14.76 -6.71 14.97
N SER A 125 13.82 -7.64 14.74
CA SER A 125 13.12 -7.75 13.46
C SER A 125 12.11 -6.62 13.28
N THR A 126 12.24 -5.84 12.21
CA THR A 126 11.30 -4.75 11.90
C THR A 126 9.99 -5.25 11.31
N GLU A 127 9.96 -6.46 10.76
CA GLU A 127 8.77 -7.07 10.15
C GLU A 127 7.86 -7.72 11.19
N HIS A 128 8.46 -8.35 12.21
CA HIS A 128 7.72 -9.17 13.18
C HIS A 128 7.34 -8.41 14.45
N ASN A 129 8.00 -7.29 14.77
CA ASN A 129 7.76 -6.56 16.01
C ASN A 129 7.15 -5.17 15.80
N VAL A 130 6.44 -4.72 16.82
CA VAL A 130 5.97 -3.34 16.97
C VAL A 130 6.57 -2.71 18.22
N PHE A 131 6.75 -1.40 18.18
CA PHE A 131 7.03 -0.60 19.37
C PHE A 131 5.70 -0.18 19.99
N ALA A 132 5.39 -0.70 21.17
CA ALA A 132 4.15 -0.46 21.89
C ALA A 132 4.39 0.37 23.16
N VAL A 133 3.47 1.30 23.44
CA VAL A 133 3.52 2.20 24.59
C VAL A 133 2.16 2.21 25.28
N LEU A 134 2.18 2.05 26.60
CA LEU A 134 1.02 2.04 27.48
C LEU A 134 1.07 3.28 28.37
N ARG A 135 0.37 4.33 27.95
CA ARG A 135 0.09 5.57 28.70
C ARG A 135 -0.83 6.50 27.88
N SER A 136 -1.58 7.36 28.57
CA SER A 136 -2.25 8.54 28.02
C SER A 136 -1.42 9.83 28.08
N ASN A 137 -1.60 10.71 27.10
CA ASN A 137 -0.97 12.04 27.01
C ASN A 137 0.56 11.99 26.84
N VAL A 138 1.01 11.08 25.98
CA VAL A 138 2.44 10.83 25.70
C VAL A 138 2.74 10.84 24.21
N ILE A 139 3.93 11.32 23.86
CA ILE A 139 4.63 10.93 22.64
C ILE A 139 5.91 10.20 23.03
N ALA A 140 6.11 9.03 22.45
CA ALA A 140 7.29 8.23 22.62
C ALA A 140 8.07 8.14 21.31
N HIS A 141 9.38 8.25 21.41
CA HIS A 141 10.32 8.08 20.32
C HIS A 141 11.22 6.87 20.58
N LEU A 142 11.35 6.03 19.56
CA LEU A 142 12.33 4.97 19.49
C LEU A 142 13.41 5.40 18.49
N ALA A 143 14.60 5.70 19.01
CA ALA A 143 15.74 6.21 18.26
C ALA A 143 16.94 5.26 18.39
N PRO A 144 17.96 5.35 17.53
CA PRO A 144 19.21 4.61 17.73
C PRO A 144 19.88 4.97 19.06
N SER A 145 20.35 3.98 19.83
CA SER A 145 21.01 4.22 21.13
C SER A 145 22.41 4.85 21.02
N TYR A 146 22.98 4.92 19.81
CA TYR A 146 24.32 5.43 19.54
C TYR A 146 24.25 6.55 18.51
N ASN A 147 25.18 7.52 18.59
CA ASN A 147 25.38 8.54 17.55
C ASN A 147 25.90 7.85 16.27
N VAL A 148 25.01 7.22 15.52
CA VAL A 148 25.33 6.73 14.19
C VAL A 148 25.38 7.97 13.29
N SER A 149 26.49 8.17 12.60
CA SER A 149 26.73 9.29 11.69
C SER A 149 25.87 9.28 10.42
N GLU A 150 24.85 8.41 10.37
CA GLU A 150 23.97 8.22 9.22
C GLU A 150 22.53 8.59 9.63
N GLN A 151 21.79 9.18 8.70
CA GLN A 151 20.39 9.59 8.88
C GLN A 151 19.48 8.37 9.10
N LEU A 152 19.47 7.82 10.31
CA LEU A 152 18.56 6.75 10.70
C LEU A 152 17.18 7.33 11.05
N TYR A 153 16.15 6.63 10.61
CA TYR A 153 14.76 6.99 10.84
C TYR A 153 14.34 6.65 12.28
N ASN A 154 13.59 7.56 12.92
CA ASN A 154 13.05 7.35 14.26
C ASN A 154 11.61 6.85 14.18
N SER A 155 11.26 5.89 15.04
CA SER A 155 9.86 5.44 15.17
C SER A 155 9.17 6.29 16.23
N THR A 156 7.97 6.80 15.94
CA THR A 156 7.23 7.69 16.87
C THR A 156 5.81 7.16 17.08
N CYS A 157 5.36 7.23 18.33
CA CYS A 157 4.08 6.71 18.80
C CYS A 157 3.44 7.76 19.72
N ALA A 158 2.15 8.06 19.51
CA ALA A 158 1.42 9.03 20.33
C ALA A 158 0.11 8.44 20.85
N ALA A 159 -0.18 8.65 22.12
CA ALA A 159 -1.43 8.24 22.77
C ALA A 159 -2.03 9.41 23.56
N LEU A 160 -3.33 9.62 23.41
CA LEU A 160 -4.08 10.74 23.98
C LEU A 160 -5.36 10.23 24.65
N CYS A 161 -5.74 10.84 25.78
CA CYS A 161 -7.05 10.61 26.40
C CYS A 161 -7.73 11.94 26.70
N ASP A 162 -9.06 11.91 26.67
CA ASP A 162 -9.88 13.03 27.15
C ASP A 162 -9.78 13.15 28.68
N ASP A 163 -9.83 14.38 29.19
CA ASP A 163 -9.69 14.69 30.63
C ASP A 163 -10.75 13.96 31.47
N TYR A 164 -11.95 13.72 30.91
CA TYR A 164 -13.01 12.96 31.57
C TYR A 164 -12.63 11.49 31.84
N ILE A 165 -11.86 10.87 30.96
CA ILE A 165 -11.39 9.47 31.10
C ILE A 165 -10.26 9.41 32.14
N TYR A 166 -9.44 10.45 32.23
CA TYR A 166 -8.37 10.58 33.21
C TYR A 166 -8.92 10.71 34.65
N TRP A 167 -9.99 11.50 34.83
CA TRP A 167 -10.60 11.77 36.14
C TRP A 167 -11.50 10.66 36.68
N THR A 168 -12.19 9.92 35.81
CA THR A 168 -13.11 8.85 36.25
C THR A 168 -12.41 7.55 36.61
N GLY A 169 -11.10 7.43 36.36
CA GLY A 169 -10.37 6.17 36.52
C GLY A 169 -10.90 5.05 35.62
N THR A 170 -11.76 5.32 34.65
CA THR A 170 -12.41 4.26 33.86
C THR A 170 -11.45 3.50 32.92
N VAL A 171 -10.17 3.92 32.86
CA VAL A 171 -9.08 3.16 32.21
C VAL A 171 -8.77 1.83 32.94
N TRP A 172 -9.28 1.61 34.17
CA TRP A 172 -9.15 0.31 34.85
C TRP A 172 -9.93 -0.83 34.16
N ALA A 173 -10.82 -0.51 33.21
CA ALA A 173 -11.55 -1.48 32.41
C ALA A 173 -11.13 -1.36 30.94
N TRP A 174 -9.84 -1.56 30.65
CA TRP A 174 -9.49 -2.03 29.32
C TRP A 174 -10.11 -3.42 29.17
N ASP A 175 -11.20 -3.49 28.42
CA ASP A 175 -11.74 -4.75 27.94
C ASP A 175 -10.57 -5.54 27.33
N ARG A 176 -10.48 -6.85 27.62
CA ARG A 176 -9.35 -7.68 27.14
C ARG A 176 -9.21 -7.64 25.61
N ASP A 177 -10.30 -7.29 24.94
CA ASP A 177 -10.44 -7.21 23.49
C ASP A 177 -10.33 -5.78 22.92
N ALA A 178 -10.06 -4.77 23.76
CA ALA A 178 -9.98 -3.38 23.31
C ALA A 178 -8.70 -3.13 22.46
N PRO A 179 -8.84 -2.61 21.23
CA PRO A 179 -7.69 -2.41 20.35
C PRO A 179 -6.84 -1.21 20.78
N CYS A 180 -5.51 -1.38 20.79
CA CYS A 180 -4.53 -0.31 21.01
C CYS A 180 -4.56 0.71 19.85
N SER A 181 -5.41 1.74 19.97
CA SER A 181 -5.77 2.63 18.84
C SER A 181 -5.38 4.09 19.04
N GLY A 182 -4.45 4.38 19.95
CA GLY A 182 -4.03 5.75 20.31
C GLY A 182 -4.77 6.33 21.52
N VAL A 183 -5.66 5.58 22.16
CA VAL A 183 -6.32 5.96 23.43
C VAL A 183 -5.70 5.13 24.54
N ALA A 184 -4.97 5.79 25.44
CA ALA A 184 -4.16 5.21 26.52
C ALA A 184 -3.06 4.20 26.09
N CYS A 185 -3.11 3.66 24.87
CA CYS A 185 -2.11 2.79 24.27
C CYS A 185 -1.85 3.25 22.84
N CYS A 186 -0.59 3.23 22.41
CA CYS A 186 -0.24 3.34 20.99
C CYS A 186 0.78 2.27 20.60
N HIS A 187 0.80 1.90 19.33
CA HIS A 187 1.90 1.16 18.74
C HIS A 187 2.37 1.80 17.44
N THR A 188 3.58 1.46 16.99
CA THR A 188 4.11 1.87 15.69
C THR A 188 5.11 0.84 15.16
N THR A 189 5.35 0.86 13.86
CA THR A 189 6.37 0.01 13.20
C THR A 189 7.77 0.50 13.56
N ILE A 190 8.74 -0.41 13.59
CA ILE A 190 10.13 -0.10 13.90
C ILE A 190 10.86 0.26 12.62
N ALA A 191 11.44 1.45 12.57
CA ALA A 191 11.98 2.03 11.34
C ALA A 191 13.32 1.42 10.88
N SER A 192 14.10 0.82 11.78
CA SER A 192 15.41 0.23 11.45
C SER A 192 15.77 -0.84 12.45
N GLY A 193 16.20 -2.02 11.98
CA GLY A 193 16.60 -3.15 12.83
C GLY A 193 17.94 -2.91 13.51
N LEU A 194 17.92 -2.63 14.81
CA LEU A 194 19.10 -2.42 15.65
C LEU A 194 19.14 -3.41 16.82
N PRO A 195 20.32 -3.71 17.39
CA PRO A 195 20.45 -4.54 18.59
C PRO A 195 19.94 -3.83 19.86
N ALA A 196 20.01 -2.49 19.87
CA ALA A 196 19.57 -1.64 20.98
C ALA A 196 19.07 -0.29 20.48
N TYR A 197 18.13 0.30 21.21
CA TYR A 197 17.46 1.55 20.90
C TYR A 197 17.46 2.49 22.11
N GLY A 198 17.56 3.79 21.86
CA GLY A 198 17.17 4.81 22.81
C GLY A 198 15.63 4.92 22.83
N VAL A 199 15.04 4.94 24.02
CA VAL A 199 13.62 5.21 24.23
C VAL A 199 13.49 6.55 24.92
N GLN A 200 12.75 7.46 24.28
CA GLN A 200 12.49 8.80 24.78
C GLN A 200 10.98 9.00 24.96
N PHE A 201 10.58 9.54 26.10
CA PHE A 201 9.19 9.91 26.36
C PHE A 201 9.08 11.41 26.57
N LYS A 202 8.00 11.99 26.03
CA LYS A 202 7.60 13.36 26.28
C LYS A 202 6.14 13.39 26.72
N ASP A 203 5.91 13.91 27.91
CA ASP A 203 4.58 14.15 28.47
C ASP A 203 3.97 15.43 27.88
N PHE A 204 2.70 15.37 27.46
CA PHE A 204 1.96 16.52 26.92
C PHE A 204 0.86 17.03 27.85
N SER A 205 0.78 16.53 29.09
CA SER A 205 -0.11 17.11 30.09
C SER A 205 0.25 18.59 30.32
N GLN A 206 -0.53 19.50 29.74
CA GLN A 206 -0.40 20.93 30.00
C GLN A 206 -0.71 21.17 31.48
N LYS A 207 0.29 21.64 32.25
CA LYS A 207 0.03 22.31 33.54
C LYS A 207 -0.84 23.52 33.26
N SER A 208 -2.15 23.44 33.47
CA SER A 208 -3.05 24.61 33.46
C SER A 208 -4.33 24.35 34.26
N TYR A 209 -4.21 24.02 35.54
CA TYR A 209 -5.25 24.38 36.51
C TYR A 209 -4.58 24.87 37.80
N PRO A 210 -4.91 26.08 38.30
CA PRO A 210 -4.61 26.44 39.68
C PRO A 210 -5.53 25.58 40.54
N VAL A 211 -5.00 24.50 41.12
CA VAL A 211 -5.71 23.70 42.09
C VAL A 211 -5.87 24.55 43.34
N SER A 212 -7.06 25.13 43.49
CA SER A 212 -7.60 25.41 44.82
C SER A 212 -7.72 24.06 45.54
N ASP A 213 -6.98 23.94 46.63
CA ASP A 213 -7.15 23.06 47.77
C ASP A 213 -7.91 21.73 47.59
N GLU A 214 -7.20 20.65 47.98
CA GLU A 214 -7.76 19.36 48.41
C GLU A 214 -8.25 18.35 47.36
N VAL A 215 -7.53 18.19 46.25
CA VAL A 215 -7.34 16.83 45.70
C VAL A 215 -5.87 16.64 45.42
N ALA A 216 -5.16 16.19 46.45
CA ALA A 216 -3.83 15.64 46.32
C ALA A 216 -3.79 14.71 45.11
N PHE A 217 -2.73 14.82 44.30
CA PHE A 217 -2.26 13.72 43.47
C PHE A 217 -2.42 12.45 44.30
N ARG A 218 -3.37 11.57 43.94
CA ARG A 218 -3.38 10.24 44.53
C ARG A 218 -2.02 9.63 44.15
N GLU A 219 -1.14 9.49 45.12
CA GLU A 219 0.21 8.92 45.02
C GLU A 219 0.19 7.42 44.62
N ASP A 220 -0.95 6.90 44.13
CA ASP A 220 -1.23 5.49 43.83
C ASP A 220 -1.31 5.17 42.32
N THR A 221 -0.65 5.93 41.44
CA THR A 221 -0.45 5.50 40.03
C THR A 221 1.02 5.09 39.84
N PRO A 222 1.37 3.80 39.93
CA PRO A 222 2.74 3.38 40.23
C PRO A 222 3.73 3.49 39.06
N PHE A 223 3.27 3.66 37.81
CA PHE A 223 4.15 3.85 36.67
C PHE A 223 3.72 5.05 35.82
N SER A 224 4.69 5.90 35.51
CA SER A 224 4.46 7.03 34.62
C SER A 224 4.35 6.53 33.18
N PHE A 225 5.20 5.61 32.70
CA PHE A 225 5.16 5.10 31.32
C PHE A 225 5.58 3.63 31.28
N ALA A 226 5.01 2.85 30.36
CA ALA A 226 5.54 1.54 29.98
C ALA A 226 5.70 1.46 28.46
N ALA A 227 6.84 0.96 28.00
CA ALA A 227 7.05 0.66 26.58
C ALA A 227 7.80 -0.64 26.37
N ALA A 228 7.52 -1.29 25.25
CA ALA A 228 8.20 -2.50 24.85
C ALA A 228 8.29 -2.63 23.34
N ILE A 229 9.29 -3.37 22.88
CA ILE A 229 9.34 -3.92 21.54
C ILE A 229 8.80 -5.34 21.64
N VAL A 230 7.69 -5.63 20.95
CA VAL A 230 6.93 -6.85 21.16
C VAL A 230 6.52 -7.47 19.83
N ASP A 231 6.50 -8.80 19.77
CA ASP A 231 5.96 -9.58 18.67
C ASP A 231 4.54 -9.10 18.32
N SER A 232 4.33 -8.71 17.08
CA SER A 232 3.09 -8.09 16.60
C SER A 232 1.89 -9.03 16.66
N ASN A 233 2.08 -10.31 16.36
CA ASN A 233 1.02 -11.33 16.39
C ASN A 233 0.61 -11.59 17.84
N TRP A 234 1.59 -11.76 18.73
CA TRP A 234 1.33 -11.91 20.16
C TRP A 234 0.65 -10.67 20.74
N PHE A 235 1.13 -9.47 20.41
CA PHE A 235 0.58 -8.22 20.92
C PHE A 235 -0.89 -8.06 20.55
N SER A 236 -1.28 -8.37 19.30
CA SER A 236 -2.66 -8.21 18.82
C SER A 236 -3.74 -8.90 19.67
N GLY A 237 -3.40 -10.03 20.31
CA GLY A 237 -4.31 -10.79 21.16
C GLY A 237 -4.04 -10.69 22.67
N ASN A 238 -2.99 -9.99 23.09
CA ASN A 238 -2.53 -9.97 24.48
C ASN A 238 -2.34 -8.56 25.06
N VAL A 239 -2.83 -7.50 24.40
CA VAL A 239 -2.71 -6.11 24.89
C VAL A 239 -3.22 -5.96 26.33
N GLY A 240 -4.43 -6.44 26.62
CA GLY A 240 -5.02 -6.34 27.95
C GLY A 240 -4.24 -7.13 29.02
N LEU A 241 -3.71 -8.31 28.66
CA LEU A 241 -2.87 -9.12 29.54
C LEU A 241 -1.52 -8.44 29.82
N MET A 242 -0.89 -7.88 28.79
CA MET A 242 0.35 -7.11 28.93
C MET A 242 0.12 -5.91 29.86
N PHE A 243 -0.97 -5.18 29.69
CA PHE A 243 -1.31 -4.05 30.56
C PHE A 243 -1.52 -4.49 32.02
N ASN A 244 -2.34 -5.51 32.26
CA ASN A 244 -2.64 -5.99 33.61
C ASN A 244 -1.41 -6.58 34.31
N ASN A 245 -0.61 -7.38 33.60
CA ASN A 245 0.63 -7.94 34.14
C ASN A 245 1.64 -6.84 34.45
N THR A 246 1.79 -5.84 33.57
CA THR A 246 2.66 -4.69 33.85
C THR A 246 2.19 -3.95 35.10
N TYR A 247 0.89 -3.74 35.24
CA TYR A 247 0.31 -3.12 36.44
C TYR A 247 0.56 -3.92 37.71
N ASN A 248 0.22 -5.20 37.72
CA ASN A 248 0.35 -6.06 38.92
C ASN A 248 1.82 -6.29 39.30
N ASN A 249 2.71 -6.50 38.32
CA ASN A 249 4.10 -6.80 38.58
C ASN A 249 4.86 -5.60 39.15
N VAL A 250 4.52 -4.38 38.74
CA VAL A 250 5.09 -3.15 39.35
C VAL A 250 4.77 -3.08 40.84
N HIS A 251 3.55 -3.46 41.24
CA HIS A 251 3.17 -3.52 42.66
C HIS A 251 3.93 -4.58 43.47
N HIS A 252 4.42 -5.63 42.81
CA HIS A 252 5.11 -6.76 43.45
C HIS A 252 6.63 -6.74 43.25
N GLY A 253 7.17 -5.72 42.56
CA GLY A 253 8.59 -5.62 42.23
C GLY A 253 9.07 -6.67 41.22
N GLU A 254 8.16 -7.29 40.46
CA GLU A 254 8.47 -8.31 39.46
C GLU A 254 8.77 -7.69 38.09
N VAL A 255 9.70 -8.28 37.35
CA VAL A 255 10.06 -7.83 36.00
C VAL A 255 9.11 -8.45 34.98
N THR A 256 8.29 -7.64 34.32
CA THR A 256 7.46 -8.10 33.21
C THR A 256 8.29 -8.26 31.94
N VAL A 257 8.17 -9.42 31.31
CA VAL A 257 8.80 -9.75 30.02
C VAL A 257 7.75 -9.95 28.95
N VAL A 258 8.13 -9.68 27.70
CA VAL A 258 7.29 -9.86 26.51
C VAL A 258 8.08 -10.56 25.41
N PRO A 259 7.40 -11.34 24.54
CA PRO A 259 8.07 -11.98 23.41
C PRO A 259 8.52 -10.92 22.40
N THR A 260 9.75 -11.05 21.92
CA THR A 260 10.36 -10.22 20.89
C THR A 260 11.05 -11.10 19.88
N VAL A 261 10.91 -10.78 18.60
CA VAL A 261 11.52 -11.53 17.50
C VAL A 261 12.80 -10.83 17.03
N LEU A 262 13.87 -11.59 16.86
CA LEU A 262 15.17 -11.10 16.42
C LEU A 262 15.54 -11.73 15.08
N ASP A 263 16.14 -10.94 14.20
CA ASP A 263 16.77 -11.40 12.97
C ASP A 263 18.28 -11.56 13.19
N TRP A 264 18.91 -12.47 12.45
CA TRP A 264 20.36 -12.60 12.40
C TRP A 264 20.89 -12.68 10.98
N TRP A 265 22.18 -12.44 10.84
CA TRP A 265 22.90 -12.56 9.57
C TRP A 265 24.34 -12.99 9.79
N LEU A 266 24.97 -13.48 8.73
CA LEU A 266 26.40 -13.71 8.63
C LEU A 266 27.08 -12.50 7.99
N GLU A 267 28.36 -12.31 8.32
CA GLU A 267 29.22 -11.32 7.68
C GLU A 267 30.09 -12.00 6.62
N PRO A 268 29.90 -11.71 5.31
CA PRO A 268 30.55 -12.49 4.25
C PRO A 268 32.09 -12.48 4.26
N ARG A 269 32.73 -11.50 4.91
CA ARG A 269 34.20 -11.47 5.09
C ARG A 269 34.69 -12.25 6.30
N ARG A 270 33.83 -12.45 7.30
CA ARG A 270 34.17 -13.10 8.58
C ARG A 270 33.78 -14.58 8.56
N ASP A 271 32.71 -14.90 7.85
CA ASP A 271 32.08 -16.22 7.78
C ASP A 271 32.25 -16.86 6.39
N ASP A 272 33.40 -16.61 5.74
CA ASP A 272 33.70 -17.04 4.37
C ASP A 272 33.85 -18.55 4.20
N ASP A 273 33.94 -19.30 5.31
CA ASP A 273 33.99 -20.75 5.31
C ASP A 273 32.59 -21.40 5.20
N ILE A 274 31.53 -20.69 5.58
CA ILE A 274 30.14 -21.15 5.46
C ILE A 274 29.29 -20.37 4.46
N LEU A 275 29.73 -19.16 4.09
CA LEU A 275 29.12 -18.28 3.10
C LEU A 275 30.21 -17.70 2.19
N PHE A 276 30.37 -18.23 0.98
CA PHE A 276 31.45 -17.85 0.07
C PHE A 276 30.95 -17.46 -1.32
N LEU A 277 31.77 -16.68 -2.03
CA LEU A 277 31.55 -16.37 -3.43
C LEU A 277 32.13 -17.51 -4.30
N ASP A 278 31.29 -18.16 -5.09
CA ASP A 278 31.76 -19.18 -6.05
C ASP A 278 32.53 -18.49 -7.18
N PRO A 279 33.85 -18.74 -7.33
CA PRO A 279 34.67 -18.03 -8.29
C PRO A 279 34.32 -18.32 -9.75
N ASN A 280 33.62 -19.44 -10.02
CA ASN A 280 33.30 -19.83 -11.40
C ASN A 280 32.06 -19.11 -11.94
N ILE A 281 31.07 -18.86 -11.08
CA ILE A 281 29.76 -18.30 -11.45
C ILE A 281 29.50 -16.91 -10.86
N SER A 282 30.38 -16.41 -9.99
CA SER A 282 30.26 -15.10 -9.32
C SER A 282 28.97 -14.96 -8.49
N ILE A 283 28.51 -16.05 -7.87
CA ILE A 283 27.29 -16.10 -7.05
C ILE A 283 27.65 -16.55 -5.62
N TRP A 284 27.00 -15.94 -4.62
CA TRP A 284 27.13 -16.33 -3.21
C TRP A 284 26.49 -17.69 -2.96
N ARG A 285 27.19 -18.58 -2.25
CA ARG A 285 26.74 -19.92 -1.90
C ARG A 285 26.93 -20.19 -0.41
N CYS A 286 26.04 -21.01 0.12
CA CYS A 286 26.16 -21.56 1.46
C CYS A 286 26.88 -22.91 1.42
N ILE A 287 27.38 -23.35 2.58
CA ILE A 287 28.14 -24.60 2.70
C ILE A 287 27.33 -25.87 2.40
N SER A 288 26.04 -25.90 2.74
CA SER A 288 25.19 -27.03 2.37
C SER A 288 24.83 -26.99 0.90
N LEU A 289 24.86 -28.14 0.23
CA LEU A 289 24.16 -28.28 -1.06
C LEU A 289 22.64 -28.07 -0.87
N ASN A 290 21.93 -27.76 -1.95
CA ASN A 290 20.49 -27.50 -1.96
C ASN A 290 20.03 -26.37 -1.02
N SER A 291 20.83 -25.31 -0.95
CA SER A 291 20.56 -24.12 -0.14
C SER A 291 20.77 -22.84 -0.95
N VAL A 292 20.25 -21.73 -0.45
CA VAL A 292 20.29 -20.41 -1.08
C VAL A 292 20.67 -19.33 -0.08
N VAL A 293 21.30 -18.26 -0.59
CA VAL A 293 21.67 -17.07 0.17
C VAL A 293 20.54 -16.04 0.06
N ASN A 294 20.03 -15.61 1.20
CA ASN A 294 19.05 -14.52 1.33
C ASN A 294 19.73 -13.27 1.87
N PHE A 295 19.49 -12.12 1.24
CA PHE A 295 19.98 -10.83 1.72
C PHE A 295 18.98 -10.24 2.71
N VAL A 296 19.44 -9.97 3.94
CA VAL A 296 18.61 -9.44 5.04
C VAL A 296 18.35 -7.94 4.87
N ASN A 297 19.24 -7.22 4.17
CA ASN A 297 19.06 -5.79 3.90
C ASN A 297 19.71 -5.39 2.57
N ASN A 298 19.10 -4.42 1.86
CA ASN A 298 19.57 -3.93 0.56
C ASN A 298 20.67 -2.86 0.67
N ASP A 299 21.32 -2.70 1.83
CA ASP A 299 22.38 -1.71 2.00
C ASP A 299 23.67 -2.17 1.31
N VAL A 300 24.03 -1.44 0.25
CA VAL A 300 25.17 -1.68 -0.64
C VAL A 300 26.52 -1.71 0.12
N ARG A 301 26.57 -1.18 1.34
CA ARG A 301 27.81 -1.08 2.14
C ARG A 301 28.00 -2.19 3.17
N LYS A 302 26.95 -2.94 3.55
CA LYS A 302 26.99 -4.09 4.47
C LYS A 302 26.07 -5.18 3.93
N VAL A 303 26.62 -6.11 3.17
CA VAL A 303 25.87 -7.25 2.61
C VAL A 303 25.53 -8.23 3.73
N GLN A 304 24.48 -7.93 4.51
CA GLN A 304 23.95 -8.83 5.53
C GLN A 304 23.26 -10.00 4.84
N SER A 305 23.79 -11.21 5.04
CA SER A 305 23.35 -12.39 4.31
C SER A 305 23.04 -13.53 5.27
N ARG A 306 22.08 -14.38 4.93
CA ARG A 306 21.75 -15.61 5.67
C ARG A 306 21.51 -16.75 4.70
N CYS A 307 21.59 -17.98 5.18
CA CYS A 307 21.35 -19.16 4.38
C CYS A 307 20.00 -19.80 4.74
N SER A 308 19.28 -20.29 3.73
CA SER A 308 18.10 -21.14 3.89
C SER A 308 18.20 -22.36 2.97
N CYS A 309 17.55 -23.47 3.32
CA CYS A 309 17.38 -24.57 2.37
C CYS A 309 16.48 -24.13 1.20
N LEU A 310 16.65 -24.76 0.04
CA LEU A 310 15.77 -24.56 -1.11
C LEU A 310 14.38 -25.13 -0.83
N ASP A 311 13.38 -24.67 -1.58
CA ASP A 311 12.04 -25.26 -1.56
C ASP A 311 12.12 -26.78 -1.83
N GLY A 312 11.42 -27.58 -1.02
CA GLY A 312 11.49 -29.05 -1.05
C GLY A 312 12.64 -29.66 -0.25
N TYR A 313 13.47 -28.85 0.42
CA TYR A 313 14.53 -29.31 1.31
C TYR A 313 14.35 -28.77 2.73
N GLU A 314 14.69 -29.58 3.73
CA GLU A 314 14.67 -29.23 5.15
C GLU A 314 16.03 -29.49 5.84
N GLY A 315 16.22 -28.93 7.04
CA GLY A 315 17.43 -29.13 7.83
C GLY A 315 18.25 -27.85 8.01
N ASN A 316 19.57 -27.99 8.08
CA ASN A 316 20.48 -26.92 8.46
C ASN A 316 21.43 -26.50 7.32
N PRO A 317 21.24 -25.32 6.70
CA PRO A 317 22.06 -24.89 5.57
C PRO A 317 23.50 -24.52 5.97
N TYR A 318 23.81 -24.39 7.26
CA TYR A 318 25.11 -24.02 7.80
C TYR A 318 26.01 -25.22 8.12
N ILE A 319 25.53 -26.45 7.85
CA ILE A 319 26.27 -27.70 8.03
C ILE A 319 26.49 -28.34 6.65
N VAL A 320 27.64 -28.96 6.44
CA VAL A 320 27.94 -29.70 5.19
C VAL A 320 26.87 -30.78 4.97
N ASN A 321 26.18 -30.75 3.84
CA ASN A 321 25.03 -31.61 3.51
C ASN A 321 23.90 -31.56 4.55
N GLY A 322 23.70 -30.41 5.19
CA GLY A 322 22.67 -30.25 6.22
C GLY A 322 21.27 -30.01 5.68
N CYS A 323 21.10 -29.50 4.45
CA CYS A 323 19.81 -29.48 3.75
C CYS A 323 19.55 -30.82 3.06
N GLN A 324 18.54 -31.52 3.54
CA GLN A 324 18.11 -32.84 3.06
C GLN A 324 16.77 -32.73 2.35
N ASP A 325 16.54 -33.66 1.43
CA ASP A 325 15.30 -33.77 0.67
C ASP A 325 14.13 -34.10 1.61
N ILE A 326 13.04 -33.35 1.50
CA ILE A 326 11.81 -33.64 2.24
C ILE A 326 11.14 -34.83 1.55
N ASP A 327 10.91 -35.94 2.26
CA ASP A 327 10.06 -37.01 1.72
C ASP A 327 8.58 -36.66 1.95
N GLU A 328 7.98 -35.92 1.02
CA GLU A 328 6.59 -35.47 1.15
C GLU A 328 5.60 -36.64 1.19
N CYS A 329 6.01 -37.82 0.69
CA CYS A 329 5.20 -39.03 0.73
C CYS A 329 5.07 -39.63 2.15
N GLN A 330 5.93 -39.24 3.09
CA GLN A 330 5.80 -39.59 4.51
C GLN A 330 4.85 -38.64 5.26
N GLN A 331 4.45 -37.52 4.67
CA GLN A 331 3.60 -36.49 5.29
C GLN A 331 2.29 -36.27 4.50
N PRO A 332 1.42 -37.29 4.36
CA PRO A 332 0.22 -37.21 3.52
C PRO A 332 -0.83 -36.20 4.00
N ASP A 333 -0.79 -35.80 5.28
CA ASP A 333 -1.67 -34.78 5.86
C ASP A 333 -1.33 -33.36 5.38
N VAL A 334 -0.05 -33.10 5.08
CA VAL A 334 0.45 -31.82 4.56
C VAL A 334 0.49 -31.84 3.03
N TYR A 335 0.98 -32.95 2.46
CA TYR A 335 1.20 -33.12 1.02
C TYR A 335 0.28 -34.22 0.46
N SER A 336 -0.96 -33.85 0.15
CA SER A 336 -1.99 -34.83 -0.23
C SER A 336 -1.95 -35.22 -1.71
N CYS A 337 -1.78 -36.52 -1.99
CA CYS A 337 -2.03 -37.13 -3.31
C CYS A 337 -3.46 -37.69 -3.40
N VAL A 338 -4.44 -36.85 -3.75
CA VAL A 338 -5.89 -37.17 -3.70
C VAL A 338 -6.29 -38.42 -4.51
N HIS A 339 -5.62 -38.72 -5.64
CA HIS A 339 -5.98 -39.84 -6.52
C HIS A 339 -4.77 -40.61 -7.09
N GLY A 340 -3.78 -40.96 -6.27
CA GLY A 340 -2.60 -41.64 -6.80
C GLY A 340 -1.61 -42.20 -5.78
N THR A 341 -0.60 -42.91 -6.29
CA THR A 341 0.57 -43.32 -5.52
C THR A 341 1.59 -42.19 -5.50
N CYS A 342 1.99 -41.74 -4.31
CA CYS A 342 3.03 -40.73 -4.12
C CYS A 342 4.41 -41.33 -4.43
N ILE A 343 5.25 -40.59 -5.15
CA ILE A 343 6.66 -40.91 -5.37
C ILE A 343 7.47 -39.67 -5.03
N ASN A 344 8.33 -39.79 -4.02
CA ASN A 344 9.27 -38.75 -3.64
C ASN A 344 10.35 -38.59 -4.72
N MET A 345 10.72 -37.35 -5.02
CA MET A 345 11.85 -37.02 -5.89
C MET A 345 12.66 -35.88 -5.25
N PRO A 346 13.95 -35.74 -5.59
CA PRO A 346 14.76 -34.66 -5.04
C PRO A 346 14.15 -33.26 -5.26
N GLY A 347 13.81 -32.58 -4.16
CA GLY A 347 13.20 -31.26 -4.07
C GLY A 347 11.70 -31.20 -4.37
N THR A 348 11.04 -32.33 -4.62
CA THR A 348 9.60 -32.36 -4.98
C THR A 348 9.00 -33.77 -5.02
N TYR A 349 7.69 -33.90 -4.79
CA TYR A 349 6.97 -35.15 -5.01
C TYR A 349 6.11 -35.17 -6.29
N ARG A 350 5.82 -36.38 -6.78
CA ARG A 350 4.83 -36.61 -7.85
C ARG A 350 3.76 -37.61 -7.43
N CYS A 351 2.52 -37.34 -7.84
CA CYS A 351 1.40 -38.26 -7.64
C CYS A 351 1.08 -39.01 -8.94
N LEU A 352 1.22 -40.34 -8.97
CA LEU A 352 0.81 -41.16 -10.11
C LEU A 352 -0.64 -41.61 -9.98
N SER A 353 -1.51 -41.19 -10.89
CA SER A 353 -2.87 -41.75 -10.97
C SER A 353 -2.82 -43.23 -11.36
N LYS A 354 -3.63 -44.09 -10.72
CA LYS A 354 -3.84 -45.46 -11.19
C LYS A 354 -4.43 -45.43 -12.61
N LYS A 355 -3.63 -45.73 -13.62
CA LYS A 355 -4.10 -46.05 -14.97
C LYS A 355 -4.07 -47.57 -15.16
N SER A 356 -5.25 -48.14 -15.44
CA SER A 356 -5.34 -49.47 -16.04
C SER A 356 -4.71 -49.45 -17.44
N ILE A 357 -3.94 -50.50 -17.74
CA ILE A 357 -3.25 -50.66 -19.02
C ILE A 357 -4.27 -51.16 -20.04
N ILE A 358 -4.49 -50.41 -21.12
CA ILE A 358 -5.00 -50.94 -22.38
C ILE A 358 -4.19 -50.28 -23.50
N SER A 359 -3.50 -51.10 -24.30
CA SER A 359 -2.87 -50.71 -25.55
C SER A 359 -3.92 -50.51 -26.63
N LEU A 360 -3.79 -49.46 -27.47
CA LEU A 360 -3.99 -49.54 -28.93
C LEU A 360 -3.72 -48.16 -29.59
N PRO A 361 -3.14 -48.10 -30.81
CA PRO A 361 -2.62 -46.87 -31.44
C PRO A 361 -3.66 -45.81 -31.87
N GLY A 362 -4.96 -46.02 -31.58
CA GLY A 362 -6.04 -45.06 -31.89
C GLY A 362 -6.25 -43.96 -30.85
N LEU A 363 -5.60 -44.06 -29.69
CA LEU A 363 -5.82 -43.16 -28.55
C LEU A 363 -5.08 -41.81 -28.68
N ILE A 364 -3.99 -41.75 -29.46
CA ILE A 364 -3.14 -40.54 -29.58
C ILE A 364 -3.90 -39.40 -30.29
N THR A 365 -4.70 -39.71 -31.31
CA THR A 365 -5.51 -38.71 -32.03
C THR A 365 -6.66 -38.18 -31.17
N VAL A 366 -7.32 -39.04 -30.39
CA VAL A 366 -8.39 -38.62 -29.46
C VAL A 366 -7.83 -37.83 -28.27
N ILE A 367 -6.66 -38.20 -27.74
CA ILE A 367 -5.98 -37.44 -26.68
C ILE A 367 -5.48 -36.09 -27.21
N ALA A 368 -4.94 -36.02 -28.43
CA ALA A 368 -4.51 -34.76 -29.00
C ALA A 368 -5.69 -33.80 -29.23
N ILE A 369 -6.84 -34.30 -29.71
CA ILE A 369 -8.04 -33.50 -29.90
C ILE A 369 -8.67 -33.09 -28.56
N SER A 370 -8.73 -33.99 -27.57
CA SER A 370 -9.30 -33.68 -26.24
C SER A 370 -8.39 -32.81 -25.37
N ALA A 371 -7.06 -32.96 -25.47
CA ALA A 371 -6.09 -32.07 -24.82
C ALA A 371 -6.08 -30.70 -25.50
N GLY A 372 -6.20 -30.64 -26.83
CA GLY A 372 -6.34 -29.39 -27.58
C GLY A 372 -7.63 -28.63 -27.22
N LEU A 373 -8.76 -29.33 -27.17
CA LEU A 373 -10.04 -28.75 -26.74
C LEU A 373 -10.03 -28.37 -25.25
N GLY A 374 -9.45 -29.21 -24.39
CA GLY A 374 -9.32 -28.94 -22.96
C GLY A 374 -8.45 -27.73 -22.66
N LEU A 375 -7.33 -27.58 -23.36
CA LEU A 375 -6.47 -26.40 -23.28
C LEU A 375 -7.20 -25.16 -23.80
N LEU A 376 -7.94 -25.27 -24.91
CA LEU A 376 -8.75 -24.18 -25.43
C LEU A 376 -9.82 -23.72 -24.44
N PHE A 377 -10.57 -24.65 -23.83
CA PHE A 377 -11.58 -24.33 -22.81
C PHE A 377 -10.97 -23.77 -21.53
N SER A 378 -9.79 -24.26 -21.11
CA SER A 378 -9.05 -23.72 -19.96
C SER A 378 -8.58 -22.28 -20.20
N VAL A 379 -8.01 -21.99 -21.38
CA VAL A 379 -7.60 -20.64 -21.78
C VAL A 379 -8.82 -19.70 -21.89
N LEU A 380 -9.92 -20.16 -22.47
CA LEU A 380 -11.17 -19.39 -22.51
C LEU A 380 -11.76 -19.16 -21.11
N GLY A 381 -11.68 -20.16 -20.22
CA GLY A 381 -12.06 -20.08 -18.82
C GLY A 381 -11.24 -19.05 -18.07
N ALA A 382 -9.91 -19.13 -18.16
CA ALA A 382 -8.97 -18.19 -17.57
C ALA A 382 -9.15 -16.77 -18.14
N ALA A 383 -9.38 -16.62 -19.45
CA ALA A 383 -9.69 -15.34 -20.08
C ALA A 383 -11.01 -14.74 -19.54
N LYS A 384 -12.03 -15.58 -19.33
CA LYS A 384 -13.32 -15.14 -18.76
C LYS A 384 -13.20 -14.76 -17.29
N ILE A 385 -12.42 -15.52 -16.51
CA ILE A 385 -12.13 -15.24 -15.09
C ILE A 385 -11.31 -13.96 -14.96
N THR A 386 -10.22 -13.81 -15.71
CA THR A 386 -9.39 -12.60 -15.69
C THR A 386 -10.18 -11.37 -16.14
N LYS A 387 -11.04 -11.50 -17.17
CA LYS A 387 -11.96 -10.43 -17.59
C LYS A 387 -12.95 -10.06 -16.48
N LYS A 388 -13.53 -11.06 -15.79
CA LYS A 388 -14.45 -10.86 -14.66
C LYS A 388 -13.74 -10.19 -13.47
N LEU A 389 -12.52 -10.61 -13.14
CA LEU A 389 -11.70 -10.01 -12.09
C LEU A 389 -11.31 -8.56 -12.44
N LYS A 390 -10.91 -8.28 -13.70
CA LYS A 390 -10.65 -6.92 -14.17
C LYS A 390 -11.90 -6.03 -14.06
N GLN A 391 -13.07 -6.54 -14.45
CA GLN A 391 -14.35 -5.83 -14.30
C GLN A 391 -14.70 -5.55 -12.84
N GLN A 392 -14.50 -6.53 -11.94
CA GLN A 392 -14.74 -6.34 -10.51
C GLN A 392 -13.79 -5.30 -9.89
N ARG A 393 -12.50 -5.34 -10.24
CA ARG A 393 -11.52 -4.34 -9.81
C ARG A 393 -11.91 -2.94 -10.30
N ALA A 394 -12.29 -2.81 -11.57
CA ALA A 394 -12.76 -1.53 -12.13
C ALA A 394 -14.00 -1.01 -11.39
N LYS A 395 -14.99 -1.87 -11.10
CA LYS A 395 -16.19 -1.51 -10.34
C LYS A 395 -15.86 -1.05 -8.92
N LYS A 396 -14.97 -1.75 -8.21
CA LYS A 396 -14.52 -1.38 -6.85
C LYS A 396 -13.78 -0.04 -6.85
N LEU A 397 -12.95 0.21 -7.87
CA LEU A 397 -12.24 1.48 -8.04
C LEU A 397 -13.20 2.65 -8.32
N ARG A 398 -14.19 2.45 -9.21
CA ARG A 398 -15.26 3.43 -9.48
C ARG A 398 -16.04 3.79 -8.22
N GLN A 399 -16.41 2.79 -7.41
CA GLN A 399 -17.07 3.02 -6.12
C GLN A 399 -16.19 3.81 -5.13
N LYS A 400 -14.87 3.56 -5.12
CA LYS A 400 -13.92 4.33 -4.32
C LYS A 400 -13.90 5.81 -4.76
N PHE A 401 -13.84 6.07 -6.07
CA PHE A 401 -13.89 7.44 -6.60
C PHE A 401 -15.23 8.11 -6.32
N PHE A 402 -16.35 7.39 -6.52
CA PHE A 402 -17.68 7.89 -6.20
C PHE A 402 -17.76 8.37 -4.75
N LYS A 403 -17.36 7.53 -3.78
CA LYS A 403 -17.38 7.91 -2.35
C LYS A 403 -16.49 9.11 -2.05
N LYS A 404 -15.26 9.14 -2.61
CA LYS A 404 -14.30 10.24 -2.42
C LYS A 404 -14.84 11.56 -2.99
N ASN A 405 -15.22 11.55 -4.27
CA ASN A 405 -15.66 12.75 -4.98
C ASN A 405 -17.02 13.25 -4.50
N HIS A 406 -17.92 12.35 -4.12
CA HIS A 406 -19.19 12.71 -3.50
C HIS A 406 -18.96 13.35 -2.12
N GLY A 407 -18.05 12.81 -1.29
CA GLY A 407 -17.68 13.45 -0.02
C GLY A 407 -17.14 14.88 -0.20
N LEU A 408 -16.24 15.08 -1.17
CA LEU A 408 -15.69 16.40 -1.52
C LEU A 408 -16.77 17.38 -2.02
N LEU A 409 -17.62 16.91 -2.93
CA LEU A 409 -18.72 17.71 -3.47
C LEU A 409 -19.72 18.09 -2.36
N LEU A 410 -20.08 17.14 -1.49
CA LEU A 410 -21.02 17.35 -0.40
C LEU A 410 -20.47 18.34 0.64
N GLN A 411 -19.18 18.21 1.02
CA GLN A 411 -18.53 19.14 1.94
C GLN A 411 -18.61 20.59 1.45
N GLN A 412 -18.48 20.81 0.13
CA GLN A 412 -18.51 22.14 -0.48
C GLN A 412 -19.93 22.62 -0.82
N LEU A 413 -20.91 21.73 -0.99
CA LEU A 413 -22.32 22.07 -1.17
C LEU A 413 -23.02 22.39 0.16
N ILE A 414 -22.64 21.74 1.27
CA ILE A 414 -23.16 22.03 2.62
C ILE A 414 -22.84 23.47 3.06
N SER A 415 -21.76 24.07 2.55
CA SER A 415 -21.42 25.47 2.81
C SER A 415 -22.19 26.48 1.95
N SER A 416 -22.85 26.06 0.85
CA SER A 416 -23.37 26.99 -0.17
C SER A 416 -24.89 26.92 -0.40
N ASN A 417 -25.55 25.75 -0.37
CA ASN A 417 -27.01 25.58 -0.28
C ASN A 417 -27.44 24.09 -0.38
N LYS A 418 -28.37 23.61 0.46
CA LYS A 418 -28.83 22.20 0.44
C LYS A 418 -29.61 21.81 -0.82
N ASP A 419 -30.35 22.74 -1.43
CA ASP A 419 -31.20 22.49 -2.63
C ASP A 419 -30.41 22.19 -3.92
N ILE A 420 -29.12 22.54 -3.96
CA ILE A 420 -28.27 22.41 -5.16
C ILE A 420 -27.81 20.96 -5.37
N ALA A 421 -27.56 20.24 -4.27
CA ALA A 421 -27.18 18.83 -4.30
C ALA A 421 -28.29 17.95 -4.90
N GLU A 422 -29.55 18.34 -4.71
CA GLU A 422 -30.72 17.61 -5.23
C GLU A 422 -31.01 17.89 -6.71
N ARG A 423 -30.57 19.03 -7.26
CA ARG A 423 -30.83 19.43 -8.66
C ARG A 423 -29.78 18.94 -9.66
N THR A 424 -28.58 18.62 -9.20
CA THR A 424 -27.48 18.18 -10.08
C THR A 424 -27.60 16.68 -10.37
N ARG A 425 -27.89 16.31 -11.62
CA ARG A 425 -27.99 14.89 -12.00
C ARG A 425 -26.63 14.22 -11.92
N ILE A 426 -26.54 13.12 -11.18
CA ILE A 426 -25.37 12.25 -11.16
C ILE A 426 -25.53 11.17 -12.25
N PHE A 427 -24.60 11.16 -13.19
CA PHE A 427 -24.52 10.17 -14.28
C PHE A 427 -23.57 9.03 -13.88
N SER A 428 -23.90 7.81 -14.29
CA SER A 428 -22.97 6.68 -14.16
C SER A 428 -21.91 6.70 -15.26
N TRP A 429 -20.76 6.07 -15.00
CA TRP A 429 -19.74 5.91 -16.03
C TRP A 429 -20.29 5.16 -17.25
N GLU A 430 -21.06 4.11 -17.04
CA GLU A 430 -21.60 3.28 -18.12
C GLU A 430 -22.53 4.08 -19.04
N GLU A 431 -23.35 4.99 -18.49
CA GLU A 431 -24.23 5.85 -19.29
C GLU A 431 -23.41 6.78 -20.21
N LEU A 432 -22.38 7.44 -19.66
CA LEU A 432 -21.53 8.35 -20.45
C LEU A 432 -20.63 7.61 -21.43
N GLU A 433 -20.15 6.42 -21.07
CA GLU A 433 -19.38 5.55 -21.96
C GLU A 433 -20.22 5.10 -23.16
N GLN A 434 -21.48 4.73 -22.94
CA GLN A 434 -22.40 4.39 -24.04
C GLN A 434 -22.72 5.61 -24.89
N ALA A 435 -23.05 6.75 -24.26
CA ALA A 435 -23.40 7.98 -24.97
C ALA A 435 -22.29 8.48 -25.91
N THR A 436 -21.03 8.21 -25.57
CA THR A 436 -19.84 8.64 -26.31
C THR A 436 -19.23 7.54 -27.19
N ASN A 437 -19.90 6.39 -27.35
CA ASN A 437 -19.33 5.23 -28.04
C ASN A 437 -17.93 4.84 -27.51
N LYS A 438 -17.80 4.68 -26.20
CA LYS A 438 -16.53 4.40 -25.48
C LYS A 438 -15.50 5.52 -25.63
N PHE A 439 -15.94 6.78 -25.58
CA PHE A 439 -15.10 7.97 -25.77
C PHE A 439 -14.34 7.92 -27.10
N ASP A 440 -15.07 7.63 -28.19
CA ASP A 440 -14.53 7.57 -29.54
C ASP A 440 -13.86 8.90 -29.95
N ASN A 441 -12.69 8.81 -30.58
CA ASN A 441 -11.96 9.98 -31.06
C ASN A 441 -12.75 10.78 -32.11
N ASN A 442 -13.60 10.12 -32.89
CA ASN A 442 -14.47 10.77 -33.88
C ASN A 442 -15.58 11.62 -33.24
N ARG A 443 -15.78 11.50 -31.92
CA ARG A 443 -16.74 12.30 -31.16
C ARG A 443 -16.08 13.47 -30.42
N ILE A 444 -14.79 13.72 -30.61
CA ILE A 444 -14.10 14.85 -29.99
C ILE A 444 -14.60 16.16 -30.63
N LEU A 445 -15.08 17.08 -29.80
CA LEU A 445 -15.49 18.43 -30.18
C LEU A 445 -14.33 19.43 -30.07
N GLY A 446 -13.39 19.15 -29.18
CA GLY A 446 -12.22 19.98 -28.94
C GLY A 446 -11.39 19.48 -27.76
N GLY A 447 -10.14 19.93 -27.66
CA GLY A 447 -9.26 19.57 -26.55
C GLY A 447 -8.17 20.62 -26.30
N GLY A 448 -7.78 20.76 -25.03
CA GLY A 448 -6.76 21.72 -24.59
C GLY A 448 -6.27 21.43 -23.17
N GLY A 449 -5.69 22.44 -22.50
CA GLY A 449 -5.20 22.33 -21.12
C GLY A 449 -6.29 22.03 -20.07
N HIS A 450 -7.56 22.13 -20.46
CA HIS A 450 -8.73 21.86 -19.61
C HIS A 450 -9.30 20.45 -19.77
N GLY A 451 -8.81 19.67 -20.74
CA GLY A 451 -9.28 18.31 -21.01
C GLY A 451 -9.67 18.10 -22.47
N THR A 452 -10.44 17.03 -22.71
CA THR A 452 -11.07 16.72 -24.00
C THR A 452 -12.59 16.77 -23.82
N VAL A 453 -13.29 17.37 -24.78
CA VAL A 453 -14.75 17.42 -24.80
C VAL A 453 -15.28 16.48 -25.88
N TYR A 454 -16.20 15.61 -25.50
CA TYR A 454 -16.82 14.61 -26.39
C TYR A 454 -18.29 14.93 -26.64
N LYS A 455 -18.76 14.67 -27.86
CA LYS A 455 -20.18 14.67 -28.23
C LYS A 455 -20.83 13.36 -27.79
N GLY A 456 -21.76 13.46 -26.85
CA GLY A 456 -22.57 12.34 -26.36
C GLY A 456 -24.01 12.41 -26.85
N ILE A 457 -24.65 11.25 -26.98
CA ILE A 457 -26.12 11.13 -27.14
C ILE A 457 -26.61 10.27 -25.98
N LEU A 458 -27.37 10.88 -25.06
CA LEU A 458 -27.93 10.18 -23.89
C LEU A 458 -29.05 9.21 -24.31
N SER A 459 -29.45 8.32 -23.40
CA SER A 459 -30.53 7.33 -23.63
C SER A 459 -31.88 7.97 -23.96
N ASP A 460 -32.12 9.18 -23.47
CA ASP A 460 -33.29 10.01 -23.76
C ASP A 460 -33.15 10.85 -25.05
N GLN A 461 -32.19 10.53 -25.90
CA GLN A 461 -31.88 11.19 -27.18
C GLN A 461 -31.35 12.62 -27.05
N ARG A 462 -31.09 13.13 -25.83
CA ARG A 462 -30.46 14.44 -25.69
C ARG A 462 -29.00 14.41 -26.11
N VAL A 463 -28.62 15.34 -26.98
CA VAL A 463 -27.23 15.56 -27.38
C VAL A 463 -26.53 16.41 -26.33
N VAL A 464 -25.38 15.94 -25.86
CA VAL A 464 -24.63 16.55 -24.75
C VAL A 464 -23.15 16.73 -25.09
N ALA A 465 -22.49 17.66 -24.41
CA ALA A 465 -21.05 17.80 -24.42
C ALA A 465 -20.47 17.28 -23.10
N ILE A 466 -19.54 16.33 -23.16
CA ILE A 466 -18.96 15.65 -22.00
C ILE A 466 -17.49 16.04 -21.88
N LYS A 467 -17.14 16.82 -20.85
CA LYS A 467 -15.77 17.27 -20.57
C LYS A 467 -15.07 16.24 -19.68
N LYS A 468 -13.94 15.73 -20.17
CA LYS A 468 -13.08 14.75 -19.49
C LYS A 468 -11.68 15.32 -19.35
N ALA A 469 -11.15 15.39 -18.12
CA ALA A 469 -9.79 15.87 -17.87
C ALA A 469 -8.73 14.93 -18.48
N LYS A 470 -7.64 15.50 -19.02
CA LYS A 470 -6.50 14.74 -19.59
C LYS A 470 -5.44 14.35 -18.56
N ILE A 471 -5.24 15.18 -17.53
CA ILE A 471 -4.21 15.01 -16.50
C ILE A 471 -4.89 15.09 -15.13
N VAL A 472 -4.48 14.23 -14.21
CA VAL A 472 -4.94 14.24 -12.82
C VAL A 472 -4.01 15.13 -12.00
N VAL A 473 -4.52 16.28 -11.58
CA VAL A 473 -3.85 17.22 -10.66
C VAL A 473 -4.90 17.73 -9.68
N GLN A 474 -4.56 17.95 -8.42
CA GLN A 474 -5.50 18.46 -7.40
C GLN A 474 -6.24 19.72 -7.88
N ARG A 475 -5.53 20.64 -8.55
CA ARG A 475 -6.11 21.83 -9.20
C ARG A 475 -7.30 21.50 -10.12
N LYS A 476 -7.28 20.37 -10.83
CA LYS A 476 -8.39 19.97 -11.72
C LYS A 476 -9.64 19.51 -10.96
N ILE A 477 -9.47 18.97 -9.76
CA ILE A 477 -10.59 18.62 -8.87
C ILE A 477 -11.22 19.91 -8.34
N ASP A 478 -10.41 20.88 -7.91
CA ASP A 478 -10.93 22.18 -7.42
C ASP A 478 -11.67 22.95 -8.52
N GLN A 479 -11.14 22.94 -9.75
CA GLN A 479 -11.82 23.50 -10.93
C GLN A 479 -13.17 22.81 -11.18
N PHE A 480 -13.23 21.48 -11.09
CA PHE A 480 -14.49 20.73 -11.23
C PHE A 480 -15.53 21.18 -10.19
N ILE A 481 -15.15 21.24 -8.90
CA ILE A 481 -16.13 21.58 -7.86
C ILE A 481 -16.64 23.00 -8.06
N ASN A 482 -15.76 23.95 -8.39
CA ASN A 482 -16.17 25.32 -8.71
C ASN A 482 -17.15 25.38 -9.90
N GLU A 483 -16.90 24.62 -10.97
CA GLU A 483 -17.81 24.58 -12.12
C GLU A 483 -19.20 24.05 -11.73
N VAL A 484 -19.29 23.00 -10.93
CA VAL A 484 -20.59 22.46 -10.48
C VAL A 484 -21.33 23.48 -9.59
N VAL A 485 -20.63 24.07 -8.61
CA VAL A 485 -21.25 25.02 -7.67
C VAL A 485 -21.74 26.29 -8.38
N ILE A 486 -20.97 26.82 -9.33
CA ILE A 486 -21.36 28.03 -10.08
C ILE A 486 -22.49 27.69 -11.07
N LEU A 487 -22.29 26.68 -11.92
CA LEU A 487 -23.22 26.43 -13.03
C LEU A 487 -24.56 25.86 -12.59
N SER A 488 -24.62 25.23 -11.42
CA SER A 488 -25.89 24.79 -10.82
C SER A 488 -26.77 25.96 -10.34
N GLN A 489 -26.19 27.13 -10.11
CA GLN A 489 -26.87 28.34 -9.66
C GLN A 489 -27.10 29.35 -10.79
N THR A 490 -26.42 29.21 -11.91
CA THR A 490 -26.62 30.07 -13.09
C THR A 490 -27.69 29.53 -14.02
N ASN A 491 -28.62 30.38 -14.45
CA ASN A 491 -29.62 30.06 -15.46
C ASN A 491 -29.84 31.27 -16.37
N HIS A 492 -29.07 31.35 -17.46
CA HIS A 492 -29.13 32.45 -18.41
C HIS A 492 -28.98 31.95 -19.85
N ARG A 493 -29.69 32.56 -20.80
CA ARG A 493 -29.71 32.12 -22.21
C ARG A 493 -28.34 32.20 -22.92
N ASN A 494 -27.47 33.10 -22.46
CA ASN A 494 -26.13 33.31 -23.01
C ASN A 494 -25.02 32.68 -22.12
N VAL A 495 -25.37 31.75 -21.24
CA VAL A 495 -24.43 30.93 -20.45
C VAL A 495 -24.72 29.47 -20.73
N VAL A 496 -23.69 28.65 -20.90
CA VAL A 496 -23.84 27.22 -21.14
C VAL A 496 -24.43 26.52 -19.90
N LYS A 497 -25.47 25.72 -20.13
CA LYS A 497 -26.14 24.95 -19.09
C LYS A 497 -25.39 23.66 -18.75
N LEU A 498 -25.15 23.46 -17.45
CA LEU A 498 -24.70 22.18 -16.90
C LEU A 498 -25.92 21.26 -16.66
N PHE A 499 -25.87 20.04 -17.19
CA PHE A 499 -26.87 19.02 -16.92
C PHE A 499 -26.52 18.12 -15.74
N GLY A 500 -25.23 17.94 -15.45
CA GLY A 500 -24.78 17.19 -14.30
C GLY A 500 -23.33 16.74 -14.39
N CYS A 501 -22.98 15.74 -13.58
CA CYS A 501 -21.61 15.23 -13.50
C CYS A 501 -21.56 13.71 -13.28
N CYS A 502 -20.40 13.09 -13.55
CA CYS A 502 -20.11 11.71 -13.17
C CYS A 502 -18.94 11.70 -12.18
N LEU A 503 -19.17 11.11 -11.01
CA LEU A 503 -18.22 11.09 -9.88
C LEU A 503 -17.39 9.80 -9.81
N GLU A 504 -17.61 8.86 -10.72
CA GLU A 504 -17.02 7.50 -10.70
C GLU A 504 -15.59 7.42 -11.26
N THR A 505 -15.01 8.56 -11.60
CA THR A 505 -13.66 8.69 -12.18
C THR A 505 -12.74 9.47 -11.25
N GLU A 506 -11.43 9.33 -11.46
CA GLU A 506 -10.43 10.00 -10.60
C GLU A 506 -10.59 11.53 -10.57
N VAL A 507 -10.77 12.14 -11.74
CA VAL A 507 -11.31 13.50 -11.88
C VAL A 507 -12.74 13.38 -12.43
N PRO A 508 -13.76 13.93 -11.78
CA PRO A 508 -15.14 13.85 -12.25
C PRO A 508 -15.35 14.40 -13.67
N LEU A 509 -16.32 13.84 -14.39
CA LEU A 509 -16.73 14.32 -15.72
C LEU A 509 -17.88 15.31 -15.58
N LEU A 510 -17.91 16.31 -16.46
CA LEU A 510 -18.99 17.31 -16.52
C LEU A 510 -19.80 17.12 -17.80
N VAL A 511 -21.12 17.20 -17.68
CA VAL A 511 -22.08 17.00 -18.77
C VAL A 511 -22.84 18.30 -19.00
N TYR A 512 -22.65 18.91 -20.18
CA TYR A 512 -23.26 20.18 -20.57
C TYR A 512 -24.25 19.98 -21.72
N GLU A 513 -25.05 21.01 -21.99
CA GLU A 513 -25.74 21.12 -23.26
C GLU A 513 -24.73 21.14 -24.43
N PHE A 514 -25.10 20.50 -25.54
CA PHE A 514 -24.30 20.53 -26.76
C PHE A 514 -24.58 21.81 -27.56
N ILE A 515 -23.51 22.50 -27.97
CA ILE A 515 -23.57 23.69 -28.80
C ILE A 515 -22.93 23.38 -30.16
N SER A 516 -23.68 23.55 -31.23
CA SER A 516 -23.45 22.94 -32.54
C SER A 516 -22.45 23.66 -33.44
N ASN A 517 -22.41 25.00 -33.43
CA ASN A 517 -21.56 25.79 -34.34
C ASN A 517 -20.17 26.07 -33.77
N GLY A 518 -19.71 25.34 -32.75
CA GLY A 518 -18.34 25.48 -32.24
C GLY A 518 -18.05 26.82 -31.57
N THR A 519 -16.77 27.22 -31.53
CA THR A 519 -16.29 28.42 -30.82
C THR A 519 -16.25 29.65 -31.72
N LEU A 520 -16.40 30.84 -31.13
CA LEU A 520 -16.22 32.11 -31.83
C LEU A 520 -14.80 32.23 -32.44
N SER A 521 -13.79 31.73 -31.73
CA SER A 521 -12.40 31.68 -32.23
C SER A 521 -12.29 30.91 -33.55
N PHE A 522 -12.98 29.78 -33.70
CA PHE A 522 -13.02 29.02 -34.96
C PHE A 522 -13.66 29.82 -36.10
N HIS A 523 -14.71 30.59 -35.82
CA HIS A 523 -15.39 31.42 -36.84
C HIS A 523 -14.61 32.68 -37.24
N LEU A 524 -13.73 33.19 -36.37
CA LEU A 524 -12.91 34.35 -36.65
C LEU A 524 -11.58 34.00 -37.33
N HIS A 525 -10.94 32.92 -36.87
CA HIS A 525 -9.55 32.60 -37.22
C HIS A 525 -9.40 31.25 -37.95
N GLY A 526 -10.42 30.40 -37.95
CA GLY A 526 -10.43 29.12 -38.65
C GLY A 526 -10.91 29.21 -40.10
N GLN A 527 -10.84 28.10 -40.83
CA GLN A 527 -11.41 27.96 -42.17
C GLN A 527 -12.92 27.72 -42.09
N SER A 528 -13.68 28.74 -41.66
CA SER A 528 -15.15 28.68 -41.67
C SER A 528 -15.67 28.95 -43.07
N GLU A 529 -16.52 28.05 -43.60
CA GLU A 529 -17.17 28.20 -44.90
C GLU A 529 -18.15 29.40 -44.96
N ASN A 530 -18.63 29.87 -43.79
CA ASN A 530 -19.57 30.98 -43.67
C ASN A 530 -19.01 32.06 -42.71
N PRO A 531 -18.38 33.12 -43.23
CA PRO A 531 -17.80 34.16 -42.40
C PRO A 531 -18.89 35.00 -41.71
N LEU A 532 -18.69 35.28 -40.42
CA LEU A 532 -19.62 36.11 -39.63
C LEU A 532 -19.79 37.52 -40.22
N THR A 533 -21.03 37.93 -40.49
CA THR A 533 -21.37 39.28 -40.93
C THR A 533 -21.13 40.29 -39.81
N TRP A 534 -21.09 41.58 -40.15
CA TRP A 534 -20.95 42.63 -39.13
C TRP A 534 -22.10 42.62 -38.12
N THR A 535 -23.33 42.40 -38.60
CA THR A 535 -24.52 42.27 -37.75
C THR A 535 -24.42 41.09 -36.79
N ASP A 536 -23.91 39.94 -37.26
CA ASP A 536 -23.71 38.77 -36.40
C ASP A 536 -22.67 39.06 -35.31
N ARG A 537 -21.56 39.73 -35.66
CA ARG A 537 -20.51 40.10 -34.70
C ARG A 537 -21.01 41.06 -33.63
N LEU A 538 -21.80 42.07 -34.00
CA LEU A 538 -22.43 42.99 -33.04
C LEU A 538 -23.40 42.27 -32.12
N ARG A 539 -24.21 41.34 -32.65
CA ARG A 539 -25.11 40.51 -31.84
C ARG A 539 -24.35 39.63 -30.85
N ILE A 540 -23.28 38.97 -31.31
CA ILE A 540 -22.42 38.13 -30.46
C ILE A 540 -21.77 38.97 -29.34
N ALA A 541 -21.27 40.17 -29.65
CA ALA A 541 -20.73 41.10 -28.65
C ALA A 541 -21.76 41.47 -27.58
N LEU A 542 -22.98 41.84 -28.02
CA LEU A 542 -24.07 42.20 -27.12
C LEU A 542 -24.49 41.03 -26.22
N GLU A 543 -24.61 39.83 -26.79
CA GLU A 543 -25.00 38.62 -26.05
C GLU A 543 -23.92 38.18 -25.06
N THR A 544 -22.64 38.32 -25.43
CA THR A 544 -21.51 38.08 -24.52
C THR A 544 -21.51 39.08 -23.37
N ALA A 545 -21.71 40.38 -23.65
CA ALA A 545 -21.83 41.41 -22.61
C ALA A 545 -22.98 41.12 -21.65
N ARG A 546 -24.15 40.70 -22.17
CA ARG A 546 -25.30 40.29 -21.33
C ARG A 546 -24.96 39.12 -20.40
N ALA A 547 -24.21 38.13 -20.89
CA ALA A 547 -23.76 37.03 -20.05
C ALA A 547 -22.83 37.50 -18.93
N ILE A 548 -21.86 38.38 -19.24
CA ILE A 548 -20.92 38.93 -18.25
C ILE A 548 -21.66 39.74 -17.18
N VAL A 549 -22.55 40.66 -17.60
CA VAL A 549 -23.38 41.45 -16.67
C VAL A 549 -24.24 40.54 -15.78
N TYR A 550 -24.81 39.48 -16.35
CA TYR A 550 -25.58 38.50 -15.58
C TYR A 550 -24.71 37.86 -14.48
N LEU A 551 -23.51 37.40 -14.82
CA LEU A 551 -22.58 36.78 -13.88
C LEU A 551 -22.12 37.72 -12.77
N HIS A 552 -21.86 39.00 -13.10
CA HIS A 552 -21.34 39.98 -12.14
C HIS A 552 -22.39 40.56 -11.19
N SER A 553 -23.65 40.67 -11.64
CA SER A 553 -24.62 41.52 -10.92
C SER A 553 -26.01 40.93 -10.76
N ALA A 554 -26.42 39.97 -11.59
CA ALA A 554 -27.79 39.44 -11.58
C ALA A 554 -27.89 37.98 -11.12
N ALA A 555 -26.76 37.29 -10.93
CA ALA A 555 -26.71 35.99 -10.28
C ALA A 555 -26.86 36.11 -8.76
N SER A 556 -27.26 35.02 -8.10
CA SER A 556 -27.41 34.96 -6.63
C SER A 556 -26.11 35.18 -5.86
N ILE A 557 -24.98 34.98 -6.53
CA ILE A 557 -23.62 35.23 -6.04
C ILE A 557 -22.88 35.91 -7.20
N SER A 558 -22.06 36.94 -6.93
CA SER A 558 -21.25 37.56 -7.98
C SER A 558 -20.17 36.58 -8.45
N VAL A 559 -20.10 36.34 -9.76
CA VAL A 559 -19.18 35.36 -10.36
C VAL A 559 -18.26 36.06 -11.35
N TYR A 560 -16.95 36.05 -11.07
CA TYR A 560 -15.94 36.51 -12.02
C TYR A 560 -15.38 35.31 -12.79
N HIS A 561 -15.44 35.36 -14.12
CA HIS A 561 -15.13 34.24 -15.00
C HIS A 561 -13.63 34.00 -15.15
N ARG A 562 -12.82 35.07 -15.21
CA ARG A 562 -11.34 35.09 -15.27
C ARG A 562 -10.69 34.53 -16.54
N ASP A 563 -11.48 33.90 -17.41
CA ASP A 563 -11.01 33.34 -18.68
C ASP A 563 -11.97 33.65 -19.84
N ILE A 564 -12.42 34.90 -19.91
CA ILE A 564 -13.24 35.40 -21.02
C ILE A 564 -12.36 35.53 -22.27
N LYS A 565 -12.65 34.74 -23.31
CA LYS A 565 -11.93 34.73 -24.59
C LYS A 565 -12.77 34.14 -25.71
N CYS A 566 -12.42 34.42 -26.96
CA CYS A 566 -13.15 33.89 -28.13
C CYS A 566 -13.23 32.35 -28.17
N ALA A 567 -12.27 31.63 -27.57
CA ALA A 567 -12.30 30.17 -27.50
C ALA A 567 -13.36 29.62 -26.51
N ASN A 568 -13.80 30.45 -25.56
CA ASN A 568 -14.78 30.09 -24.52
C ASN A 568 -16.18 30.65 -24.82
N ILE A 569 -16.37 31.34 -25.96
CA ILE A 569 -17.69 31.73 -26.47
C ILE A 569 -18.12 30.71 -27.52
N LEU A 570 -19.19 29.96 -27.24
CA LEU A 570 -19.77 28.98 -28.16
C LEU A 570 -20.95 29.58 -28.91
N LEU A 571 -21.18 29.14 -30.15
CA LEU A 571 -22.28 29.59 -31.00
C LEU A 571 -23.30 28.47 -31.21
N ALA A 572 -24.56 28.72 -30.86
CA ALA A 572 -25.66 27.79 -31.14
C ALA A 572 -26.10 27.85 -32.62
N ASP A 573 -27.07 27.02 -33.02
CA ASP A 573 -27.56 26.91 -34.40
C ASP A 573 -27.93 28.26 -35.02
N THR A 574 -28.53 29.16 -34.24
CA THR A 574 -28.94 30.52 -34.66
C THR A 574 -27.85 31.59 -34.47
N LEU A 575 -26.58 31.17 -34.32
CA LEU A 575 -25.44 32.03 -33.93
C LEU A 575 -25.64 32.77 -32.61
N THR A 576 -26.48 32.24 -31.72
CA THR A 576 -26.62 32.75 -30.35
C THR A 576 -25.37 32.43 -29.55
N ALA A 577 -24.76 33.44 -28.95
CA ALA A 577 -23.53 33.32 -28.18
C ALA A 577 -23.80 32.81 -26.76
N LYS A 578 -22.98 31.84 -26.31
CA LYS A 578 -23.00 31.32 -24.94
C LYS A 578 -21.60 31.25 -24.35
N VAL A 579 -21.43 31.82 -23.16
CA VAL A 579 -20.18 31.74 -22.38
C VAL A 579 -20.03 30.35 -21.75
N SER A 580 -18.82 29.80 -21.81
CA SER A 580 -18.45 28.45 -21.36
C SER A 580 -17.10 28.42 -20.61
N ASP A 581 -16.77 27.27 -20.02
CA ASP A 581 -15.51 26.99 -19.29
C ASP A 581 -15.31 27.82 -18.00
N PHE A 582 -16.12 27.48 -16.99
CA PHE A 582 -16.13 28.16 -15.68
C PHE A 582 -15.05 27.63 -14.71
N GLY A 583 -14.09 26.84 -15.19
CA GLY A 583 -13.08 26.20 -14.34
C GLY A 583 -12.17 27.19 -13.62
N ALA A 584 -11.93 28.37 -14.21
CA ALA A 584 -11.14 29.42 -13.59
C ALA A 584 -11.95 30.29 -12.62
N SER A 585 -13.28 30.26 -12.72
CA SER A 585 -14.17 31.25 -12.14
C SER A 585 -14.12 31.27 -10.61
N ARG A 586 -14.53 32.42 -10.04
CA ARG A 586 -14.62 32.63 -8.59
C ARG A 586 -15.94 33.27 -8.22
N SER A 587 -16.58 32.73 -7.19
CA SER A 587 -17.71 33.34 -6.50
C SER A 587 -17.20 34.32 -5.45
N ILE A 588 -17.81 35.50 -5.39
CA ILE A 588 -17.45 36.60 -4.50
C ILE A 588 -18.69 37.02 -3.73
N ALA A 589 -18.54 37.26 -2.43
CA ALA A 589 -19.62 37.78 -1.61
C ALA A 589 -20.02 39.18 -2.14
N ILE A 590 -21.32 39.48 -2.14
CA ILE A 590 -21.86 40.71 -2.75
C ILE A 590 -21.21 41.98 -2.16
N ASP A 591 -20.68 41.89 -0.93
CA ASP A 591 -20.13 43.02 -0.17
C ASP A 591 -18.63 43.28 -0.46
N GLU A 592 -17.96 42.44 -1.26
CA GLU A 592 -16.53 42.55 -1.57
C GLU A 592 -16.28 43.13 -2.98
N THR A 593 -15.50 44.21 -3.06
CA THR A 593 -15.15 44.89 -4.33
C THR A 593 -13.93 44.28 -5.04
N GLY A 594 -13.37 43.19 -4.53
CA GLY A 594 -12.26 42.49 -5.14
C GLY A 594 -11.50 41.58 -4.17
N ILE A 595 -10.91 40.51 -4.70
CA ILE A 595 -10.29 39.44 -3.91
C ILE A 595 -8.82 39.27 -4.30
N LEU A 596 -7.95 39.09 -3.30
CA LEU A 596 -6.56 38.65 -3.53
C LEU A 596 -6.53 37.16 -3.88
N THR A 597 -6.08 36.81 -5.09
CA THR A 597 -6.06 35.44 -5.56
C THR A 597 -4.91 35.19 -6.53
N ALA A 598 -4.39 33.96 -6.54
CA ALA A 598 -3.35 33.55 -7.46
C ALA A 598 -3.74 33.84 -8.91
N VAL A 599 -2.81 34.42 -9.68
CA VAL A 599 -3.04 34.83 -11.07
C VAL A 599 -3.40 33.64 -11.94
N GLN A 600 -4.53 33.73 -12.65
CA GLN A 600 -4.99 32.71 -13.62
C GLN A 600 -5.81 33.39 -14.72
N GLY A 601 -5.55 33.02 -15.97
CA GLY A 601 -6.25 33.45 -17.17
C GLY A 601 -5.43 33.13 -18.42
N THR A 602 -5.89 33.58 -19.59
CA THR A 602 -5.18 33.36 -20.86
C THR A 602 -4.34 34.57 -21.24
N TYR A 603 -3.07 34.35 -21.56
CA TYR A 603 -2.16 35.41 -22.04
C TYR A 603 -2.75 36.12 -23.27
N GLY A 604 -2.64 37.44 -23.33
CA GLY A 604 -3.30 38.29 -24.33
C GLY A 604 -4.70 38.79 -23.93
N TYR A 605 -5.42 38.04 -23.09
CA TYR A 605 -6.71 38.46 -22.51
C TYR A 605 -6.59 38.90 -21.05
N LEU A 606 -5.47 38.58 -20.41
CA LEU A 606 -5.27 38.82 -18.99
C LEU A 606 -5.14 40.31 -18.67
N ASP A 607 -5.97 40.76 -17.74
CA ASP A 607 -5.93 42.13 -17.18
C ASP A 607 -4.56 42.42 -16.55
N PRO A 608 -3.84 43.47 -17.01
CA PRO A 608 -2.52 43.80 -16.50
C PRO A 608 -2.56 44.23 -15.03
N GLU A 609 -3.60 44.93 -14.58
CA GLU A 609 -3.70 45.34 -13.18
C GLU A 609 -3.84 44.11 -12.28
N TYR A 610 -4.72 43.19 -12.64
CA TYR A 610 -4.83 41.90 -11.96
C TYR A 610 -3.53 41.10 -11.98
N TYR A 611 -2.81 41.07 -13.10
CA TYR A 611 -1.53 40.37 -13.22
C TYR A 611 -0.48 40.90 -12.23
N TYR A 612 -0.35 42.21 -12.09
CA TYR A 612 0.66 42.81 -11.20
C TYR A 612 0.24 42.84 -9.73
N THR A 613 -1.05 43.06 -9.45
CA THR A 613 -1.54 43.25 -8.07
C THR A 613 -2.04 41.96 -7.42
N SER A 614 -2.30 40.91 -8.20
CA SER A 614 -3.05 39.71 -7.78
C SER A 614 -4.44 40.01 -7.21
N ARG A 615 -4.96 41.23 -7.39
CA ARG A 615 -6.30 41.65 -6.97
C ARG A 615 -7.27 41.46 -8.12
N LEU A 616 -8.15 40.48 -7.99
CA LEU A 616 -9.19 40.21 -8.97
C LEU A 616 -10.42 41.07 -8.72
N THR A 617 -10.89 41.75 -9.76
CA THR A 617 -12.13 42.56 -9.76
C THR A 617 -13.01 42.19 -10.96
N GLU A 618 -14.23 42.71 -11.01
CA GLU A 618 -15.11 42.58 -12.17
C GLU A 618 -14.51 43.22 -13.43
N LYS A 619 -13.63 44.22 -13.24
CA LYS A 619 -12.91 44.90 -14.34
C LYS A 619 -11.96 43.98 -15.09
N SER A 620 -11.48 42.91 -14.47
CA SER A 620 -10.61 41.93 -15.13
C SER A 620 -11.34 41.18 -16.26
N ASP A 621 -12.62 40.84 -16.06
CA ASP A 621 -13.46 40.27 -17.13
C ASP A 621 -13.83 41.33 -18.18
N VAL A 622 -14.01 42.60 -17.77
CA VAL A 622 -14.30 43.71 -18.70
C VAL A 622 -13.11 43.97 -19.63
N TYR A 623 -11.88 43.95 -19.12
CA TYR A 623 -10.68 44.05 -19.94
C TYR A 623 -10.63 42.92 -20.97
N SER A 624 -10.83 41.67 -20.52
CA SER A 624 -10.86 40.49 -21.38
C SER A 624 -11.93 40.59 -22.47
N PHE A 625 -13.11 41.14 -22.14
CA PHE A 625 -14.17 41.42 -23.11
C PHE A 625 -13.77 42.49 -24.13
N GLY A 626 -13.05 43.53 -23.71
CA GLY A 626 -12.48 44.53 -24.62
C GLY A 626 -11.56 43.91 -25.68
N VAL A 627 -10.77 42.91 -25.29
CA VAL A 627 -9.93 42.14 -26.23
C VAL A 627 -10.80 41.36 -27.24
N ILE A 628 -11.90 40.73 -26.80
CA ILE A 628 -12.85 40.07 -27.71
C ILE A 628 -13.45 41.07 -28.71
N LEU A 629 -13.79 42.29 -28.26
CA LEU A 629 -14.30 43.34 -29.16
C LEU A 629 -13.27 43.71 -30.24
N ALA A 630 -12.00 43.85 -29.85
CA ALA A 630 -10.93 44.11 -30.80
C ALA A 630 -10.80 42.96 -31.81
N GLU A 631 -10.80 41.71 -31.36
CA GLU A 631 -10.75 40.54 -32.26
C GLU A 631 -11.96 40.44 -33.19
N LEU A 632 -13.17 40.77 -32.71
CA LEU A 632 -14.37 40.78 -33.55
C LEU A 632 -14.27 41.80 -34.69
N VAL A 633 -13.61 42.93 -34.46
CA VAL A 633 -13.38 43.96 -35.47
C VAL A 633 -12.26 43.54 -36.42
N THR A 634 -11.10 43.18 -35.87
CA THR A 634 -9.86 43.01 -36.64
C THR A 634 -9.72 41.62 -37.26
N ARG A 635 -10.36 40.59 -36.69
CA ARG A 635 -10.14 39.17 -37.00
C ARG A 635 -8.67 38.75 -36.87
N VAL A 636 -7.93 39.36 -35.95
CA VAL A 636 -6.53 38.97 -35.70
C VAL A 636 -6.38 38.57 -34.23
N THR A 637 -5.65 37.48 -33.98
CA THR A 637 -5.48 36.89 -32.64
C THR A 637 -4.72 37.81 -31.69
N PRO A 638 -5.09 37.96 -30.41
CA PRO A 638 -4.54 39.01 -29.54
C PRO A 638 -3.04 38.89 -29.21
N VAL A 639 -2.43 37.75 -29.52
CA VAL A 639 -0.99 37.54 -29.44
C VAL A 639 -0.47 37.41 -30.88
N PHE A 640 0.35 38.37 -31.32
CA PHE A 640 1.00 38.35 -32.62
C PHE A 640 2.49 38.03 -32.44
N SER A 641 3.04 37.13 -33.25
CA SER A 641 4.49 37.10 -33.47
C SER A 641 4.83 38.31 -34.33
N SER A 642 5.66 39.24 -33.84
CA SER A 642 6.23 40.26 -34.71
C SER A 642 7.08 39.54 -35.75
N HIS A 643 6.58 39.40 -36.98
CA HIS A 643 7.47 39.26 -38.11
C HIS A 643 8.34 40.52 -38.12
N SER A 644 9.64 40.30 -38.07
CA SER A 644 10.69 41.30 -38.18
C SER A 644 10.33 42.30 -39.28
N SER A 645 10.17 43.56 -38.89
CA SER A 645 10.30 44.69 -39.80
C SER A 645 11.76 44.77 -40.26
N GLU A 646 12.08 44.03 -41.32
CA GLU A 646 13.02 44.49 -42.33
C GLU A 646 12.21 45.20 -43.41
N GLY A 647 12.51 46.49 -43.61
CA GLY A 647 11.82 47.40 -44.54
C GLY A 647 11.96 48.83 -44.07
#